data_AF-A0A1G2VC39-F1
#
_entry.id   AF-A0A1G2VC39-F1
#
_cell.length_a   1.000
_cell.length_b   1.000
_cell.length_c   1.000
_cell.angle_alpha   90.00
_cell.angle_beta   90.00
_cell.angle_gamma   90.00
#
_symmetry.space_group_name_H-M   'P 1'
#
loop_
_entity.id
_entity.type
_entity.pdbx_description
1 polymer ?
#
loop_
_entity_poly.entity_id
_entity_poly.type
_entity_poly.pdbx_seq_one_letter_code
_entity_poly.pdbx_strand_id
1 'polypeptide(L)'
;MFNTDIKKWGGIAALALVAILVFSGTLPNPSENSQKAAVATSQTPCGAGWVLIPGNSLLGASDFCVMQFEAQNPTWSTYVSQIVDLGVAVEPRFSVPAGFTSQKPESAYSTDGIQRTPWVYITQREAITACESIGAHLVTMAEAQTINRNVETQNVNWPYGIGQQCMYGGHVDGDPLSFVTAPTGDDQHNDPYQNMNENATSIAQSLGQCPFVLSDYTTSPATLRDNGVYSRRTLYLSTGAMLWDWSGNVGEWLAETCTNNASGYGAPATFPSDGAGNGGTYFDFNPQDHIGAAYTEWTQPYLVDYESITLGPRNPALAGSAALNSSSGVGKYWGCYTNGYAVYRGGYAFKGSNGGVFNMDASHTANFNHNYVGFRCAKAVASSVSLDANGQSSLEIYAGDQYALNWNSSSVTGCTMAYSRTDGYEPKEGYFYVTPNAAGSGTTGMTGIYTLTCVGNNNQNVSASVLITAIAPPPPPPPPSPSSCTFDGQTVESGASVIAYQSASVPSGSICVSEQRTCTNGMLSGSYSSSSCEVQPPEQSKGVIQGYKVRMPGNDPSNATIAAQTVTVSGGSSSTANPYFLTVSAGATYTVFVPLLSGYTIGYTLCVDSTTCHTNTPTLGTSANVIIPTGSGHYADLWWHYTLVTPLPTATLTANGANDVTINAGEYVTLNWSSTNAA
;
A
#
# COMPACT_ATOMS: atom_id res chain seq x y z
N MET A 1 -5.30 -50.04 -25.97
CA MET A 1 -4.10 -49.84 -26.80
C MET A 1 -4.36 -48.57 -27.60
N PHE A 2 -3.91 -47.38 -27.22
CA PHE A 2 -2.54 -46.98 -26.89
C PHE A 2 -2.52 -46.04 -25.68
N ASN A 3 -1.49 -46.19 -24.86
CA ASN A 3 -1.10 -45.30 -23.78
C ASN A 3 0.11 -44.50 -24.29
N THR A 4 0.05 -43.17 -24.33
CA THR A 4 1.22 -42.33 -24.62
C THR A 4 1.23 -41.11 -23.72
N ASP A 5 2.24 -41.08 -22.84
CA ASP A 5 2.61 -40.02 -21.93
C ASP A 5 2.81 -38.67 -22.62
N ILE A 6 1.98 -37.68 -22.28
CA ILE A 6 2.21 -36.27 -22.60
C ILE A 6 3.04 -35.67 -21.45
N LYS A 7 4.32 -36.01 -21.42
CA LYS A 7 5.35 -35.29 -20.67
C LYS A 7 6.58 -35.17 -21.56
N LYS A 8 6.55 -34.23 -22.52
CA LYS A 8 7.70 -33.62 -23.24
C LYS A 8 7.26 -32.91 -24.53
N TRP A 9 6.41 -31.87 -24.41
CA TRP A 9 6.28 -30.87 -25.47
C TRP A 9 6.14 -29.50 -24.79
N GLY A 10 7.01 -28.56 -25.15
CA GLY A 10 6.98 -27.19 -24.64
C GLY A 10 5.67 -26.49 -25.01
N GLY A 11 5.22 -25.57 -24.15
CA GLY A 11 3.87 -24.96 -24.17
C GLY A 11 3.39 -24.35 -25.49
N ILE A 12 4.29 -24.11 -26.45
CA ILE A 12 3.97 -23.52 -27.75
C ILE A 12 3.24 -24.52 -28.68
N ALA A 13 3.53 -25.82 -28.58
CA ALA A 13 2.92 -26.83 -29.46
C ALA A 13 1.47 -27.19 -29.07
N ALA A 14 1.12 -27.08 -27.79
CA ALA A 14 -0.24 -27.34 -27.29
C ALA A 14 -1.22 -26.23 -27.68
N LEU A 15 -0.77 -24.97 -27.68
CA LEU A 15 -1.56 -23.80 -28.10
C LEU A 15 -1.86 -23.79 -29.60
N ALA A 16 -0.88 -24.18 -30.43
CA ALA A 16 -1.07 -24.28 -31.89
C ALA A 16 -2.06 -25.41 -32.27
N LEU A 17 -2.05 -26.54 -31.55
CA LEU A 17 -2.95 -27.66 -31.82
C LEU A 17 -4.41 -27.35 -31.43
N VAL A 18 -4.62 -26.60 -30.34
CA VAL A 18 -5.95 -26.15 -29.92
C VAL A 18 -6.51 -25.11 -30.89
N ALA A 19 -5.68 -24.20 -31.40
CA ALA A 19 -6.11 -23.25 -32.44
C ALA A 19 -6.55 -23.96 -33.73
N ILE A 20 -5.80 -24.96 -34.20
CA ILE A 20 -6.13 -25.74 -35.41
C ILE A 20 -7.43 -26.53 -35.25
N LEU A 21 -7.73 -27.05 -34.05
CA LEU A 21 -8.96 -27.81 -33.75
C LEU A 21 -10.21 -26.92 -33.55
N VAL A 22 -10.02 -25.63 -33.25
CA VAL A 22 -11.10 -24.62 -33.18
C VAL A 22 -11.49 -24.14 -34.60
N PHE A 23 -10.52 -23.98 -35.50
CA PHE A 23 -10.79 -23.62 -36.90
C PHE A 23 -11.45 -24.73 -37.73
N SER A 24 -11.42 -25.99 -37.28
CA SER A 24 -12.03 -27.15 -37.96
C SER A 24 -13.45 -27.50 -37.52
N GLY A 25 -14.06 -26.76 -36.58
CA GLY A 25 -15.46 -26.95 -36.16
C GLY A 25 -15.76 -28.24 -35.38
N THR A 26 -14.75 -28.91 -34.83
CA THR A 26 -14.88 -30.24 -34.19
C THR A 26 -15.08 -30.23 -32.66
N LEU A 27 -15.14 -29.05 -32.03
CA LEU A 27 -15.48 -28.91 -30.60
C LEU A 27 -16.63 -27.89 -30.43
N PRO A 28 -17.56 -28.08 -29.46
CA PRO A 28 -18.56 -27.07 -29.13
C PRO A 28 -17.88 -25.79 -28.60
N ASN A 29 -18.47 -24.64 -28.92
CA ASN A 29 -18.02 -23.32 -28.45
C ASN A 29 -17.73 -23.33 -26.94
N PRO A 30 -16.60 -22.74 -26.47
CA PRO A 30 -16.42 -22.49 -25.05
C PRO A 30 -17.55 -21.57 -24.56
N SER A 31 -18.18 -21.91 -23.44
CA SER A 31 -19.17 -21.04 -22.80
C SER A 31 -18.53 -19.70 -22.41
N GLU A 32 -19.33 -18.62 -22.38
CA GLU A 32 -18.94 -17.23 -22.03
C GLU A 32 -18.00 -17.14 -20.81
N ASN A 33 -18.13 -18.06 -19.86
CA ASN A 33 -17.30 -18.13 -18.65
C ASN A 33 -15.82 -18.45 -18.92
N SER A 34 -15.49 -19.08 -20.05
CA SER A 34 -14.11 -19.44 -20.42
C SER A 34 -13.31 -18.23 -20.95
N GLN A 35 -14.02 -17.22 -21.49
CA GLN A 35 -13.45 -15.95 -21.95
C GLN A 35 -13.29 -14.95 -20.76
N LYS A 36 -14.14 -15.06 -19.73
CA LYS A 36 -14.07 -14.23 -18.51
C LYS A 36 -12.77 -14.41 -17.70
N ALA A 37 -12.14 -15.59 -17.75
CA ALA A 37 -10.97 -15.89 -16.93
C ALA A 37 -9.65 -15.27 -17.43
N ALA A 38 -9.59 -14.76 -18.67
CA ALA A 38 -8.38 -14.16 -19.23
C ALA A 38 -8.21 -12.66 -18.89
N VAL A 39 -9.24 -12.01 -18.33
CA VAL A 39 -9.32 -10.54 -18.20
C VAL A 39 -8.74 -10.02 -16.88
N ALA A 40 -8.47 -10.87 -15.88
CA ALA A 40 -8.37 -10.39 -14.50
C ALA A 40 -6.96 -10.11 -13.92
N THR A 41 -5.83 -10.34 -14.59
CA THR A 41 -4.51 -10.24 -13.88
C THR A 41 -3.28 -9.74 -14.66
N SER A 42 -3.43 -8.96 -15.74
CA SER A 42 -2.32 -8.12 -16.22
C SER A 42 -2.76 -6.66 -16.21
N GLN A 43 -1.94 -5.77 -15.65
CA GLN A 43 -2.09 -4.34 -15.87
C GLN A 43 -2.17 -4.12 -17.38
N THR A 44 -3.35 -3.79 -17.89
CA THR A 44 -3.49 -3.43 -19.29
C THR A 44 -2.61 -2.20 -19.54
N PRO A 45 -1.78 -2.18 -20.60
CA PRO A 45 -0.82 -1.10 -20.85
C PRO A 45 -1.47 0.28 -21.05
N CYS A 46 -2.80 0.34 -21.12
CA CYS A 46 -3.60 1.54 -21.26
C CYS A 46 -4.12 2.14 -19.94
N GLY A 47 -4.10 1.36 -18.85
CA GLY A 47 -4.67 1.73 -17.56
C GLY A 47 -6.20 1.60 -17.49
N ALA A 48 -6.77 1.85 -16.31
CA ALA A 48 -8.21 1.76 -16.08
C ALA A 48 -9.00 2.77 -16.93
N GLY A 49 -10.12 2.34 -17.50
CA GLY A 49 -10.98 3.19 -18.35
C GLY A 49 -10.55 3.29 -19.81
N TRP A 50 -9.46 2.61 -20.19
CA TRP A 50 -8.92 2.60 -21.55
C TRP A 50 -8.72 1.18 -22.06
N VAL A 51 -8.93 0.98 -23.36
CA VAL A 51 -8.83 -0.31 -24.04
C VAL A 51 -7.67 -0.28 -25.04
N LEU A 52 -6.84 -1.33 -25.02
CA LEU A 52 -5.79 -1.54 -26.01
C LEU A 52 -6.40 -2.01 -27.33
N ILE A 53 -6.13 -1.27 -28.40
CA ILE A 53 -6.48 -1.60 -29.77
C ILE A 53 -5.20 -2.03 -30.51
N PRO A 54 -5.13 -3.28 -31.01
CA PRO A 54 -4.08 -3.67 -31.93
C PRO A 54 -4.17 -2.82 -33.20
N GLY A 55 -3.03 -2.27 -33.61
CA GLY A 55 -2.91 -1.43 -34.80
C GLY A 55 -3.22 -2.18 -36.08
N ASN A 56 -3.46 -1.41 -37.14
CA ASN A 56 -3.63 -1.91 -38.48
C ASN A 56 -2.79 -1.08 -39.44
N SER A 57 -1.65 -1.65 -39.87
CA SER A 57 -0.71 -0.98 -40.77
C SER A 57 -1.28 -0.66 -42.15
N LEU A 58 -2.31 -1.39 -42.61
CA LEU A 58 -3.00 -1.09 -43.86
C LEU A 58 -3.84 0.19 -43.78
N LEU A 59 -4.24 0.58 -42.57
CA LEU A 59 -4.98 1.81 -42.28
C LEU A 59 -4.09 2.91 -41.70
N GLY A 60 -2.79 2.65 -41.56
CA GLY A 60 -1.83 3.60 -40.99
C GLY A 60 -1.92 3.76 -39.47
N ALA A 61 -2.60 2.87 -38.75
CA ALA A 61 -2.70 2.92 -37.30
C ALA A 61 -1.69 1.96 -36.64
N SER A 62 -0.91 2.48 -35.69
CA SER A 62 -0.13 1.65 -34.74
C SER A 62 -1.03 1.19 -33.60
N ASP A 63 -0.54 0.35 -32.68
CA ASP A 63 -1.27 0.05 -31.45
C ASP A 63 -1.57 1.34 -30.67
N PHE A 64 -2.78 1.46 -30.13
CA PHE A 64 -3.22 2.63 -29.37
C PHE A 64 -4.19 2.26 -28.25
N CYS A 65 -4.38 3.19 -27.33
CA CYS A 65 -5.37 3.10 -26.26
C CYS A 65 -6.54 4.00 -26.58
N VAL A 66 -7.77 3.50 -26.50
CA VAL A 66 -9.00 4.30 -26.68
C VAL A 66 -9.84 4.26 -25.40
N MET A 67 -10.60 5.32 -25.12
CA MET A 67 -11.56 5.31 -24.02
C MET A 67 -12.57 4.15 -24.16
N GLN A 68 -12.74 3.39 -23.08
CA GLN A 68 -13.64 2.24 -23.04
C GLN A 68 -15.12 2.66 -23.21
N PHE A 69 -15.47 3.83 -22.69
CA PHE A 69 -16.77 4.49 -22.79
C PHE A 69 -16.64 5.76 -23.63
N GLU A 70 -17.77 6.32 -24.06
CA GLU A 70 -17.84 7.69 -24.56
C GLU A 70 -17.20 8.61 -23.52
N ALA A 71 -16.54 9.69 -23.97
CA ALA A 71 -16.00 10.67 -23.05
C ALA A 71 -17.13 11.22 -22.16
N GLN A 72 -16.89 11.30 -20.85
CA GLN A 72 -17.86 11.74 -19.86
C GLN A 72 -17.46 13.11 -19.31
N ASN A 73 -18.46 13.96 -19.06
CA ASN A 73 -18.22 15.25 -18.41
C ASN A 73 -18.44 15.12 -16.89
N PRO A 74 -17.39 15.28 -16.05
CA PRO A 74 -17.52 15.13 -14.59
C PRO A 74 -18.44 16.18 -13.95
N THR A 75 -18.74 17.28 -14.66
CA THR A 75 -19.60 18.38 -14.17
C THR A 75 -20.96 18.43 -14.87
N TRP A 76 -21.34 17.37 -15.58
CA TRP A 76 -22.59 17.29 -16.34
C TRP A 76 -23.80 17.80 -15.54
N SER A 77 -24.03 17.25 -14.35
CA SER A 77 -25.16 17.59 -13.47
C SER A 77 -25.17 19.05 -13.01
N THR A 78 -24.03 19.73 -13.04
CA THR A 78 -23.89 21.12 -12.62
C THR A 78 -24.32 22.11 -13.69
N TYR A 79 -24.03 21.80 -14.97
CA TYR A 79 -24.19 22.75 -16.07
C TYR A 79 -25.29 22.38 -17.07
N VAL A 80 -25.79 21.15 -17.10
CA VAL A 80 -26.78 20.72 -18.11
C VAL A 80 -28.05 21.59 -18.10
N SER A 81 -28.48 22.08 -16.94
CA SER A 81 -29.64 22.98 -16.81
C SER A 81 -29.41 24.39 -17.35
N GLN A 82 -28.17 24.74 -17.67
CA GLN A 82 -27.76 26.04 -18.21
C GLN A 82 -27.56 26.01 -19.73
N ILE A 83 -27.68 24.84 -20.36
CA ILE A 83 -27.57 24.68 -21.82
C ILE A 83 -28.86 25.18 -22.49
N VAL A 84 -28.73 26.01 -23.52
CA VAL A 84 -29.87 26.66 -24.19
C VAL A 84 -29.87 26.29 -25.68
N ASP A 85 -31.00 25.77 -26.19
CA ASP A 85 -31.21 25.56 -27.64
C ASP A 85 -31.43 26.92 -28.32
N LEU A 86 -30.56 27.27 -29.26
CA LEU A 86 -30.64 28.49 -30.08
C LEU A 86 -31.48 28.28 -31.35
N GLY A 87 -31.86 27.04 -31.64
CA GLY A 87 -32.69 26.66 -32.79
C GLY A 87 -31.90 26.09 -33.96
N VAL A 88 -32.60 25.35 -34.83
CA VAL A 88 -32.02 24.54 -35.94
C VAL A 88 -31.31 25.33 -37.04
N ALA A 89 -31.41 26.66 -37.05
CA ALA A 89 -30.77 27.53 -38.05
C ALA A 89 -29.53 28.26 -37.52
N VAL A 90 -29.15 28.03 -36.26
CA VAL A 90 -28.02 28.67 -35.59
C VAL A 90 -26.89 27.66 -35.42
N GLU A 91 -25.66 28.10 -35.63
CA GLU A 91 -24.46 27.28 -35.43
C GLU A 91 -23.45 28.02 -34.55
N PRO A 92 -23.04 27.45 -33.38
CA PRO A 92 -23.52 26.20 -32.77
C PRO A 92 -25.02 26.24 -32.43
N ARG A 93 -25.69 25.08 -32.46
CA ARG A 93 -27.14 24.97 -32.15
C ARG A 93 -27.41 25.24 -30.67
N PHE A 94 -26.54 24.78 -29.79
CA PHE A 94 -26.70 24.95 -28.35
C PHE A 94 -25.66 25.93 -27.82
N SER A 95 -26.11 26.89 -27.00
CA SER A 95 -25.24 27.72 -26.18
C SER A 95 -24.86 26.94 -24.92
N VAL A 96 -23.55 26.82 -24.68
CA VAL A 96 -22.98 25.97 -23.63
C VAL A 96 -22.06 26.81 -22.73
N PRO A 97 -22.16 26.72 -21.39
CA PRO A 97 -21.28 27.46 -20.49
C PRO A 97 -19.80 27.12 -20.68
N ALA A 98 -18.90 28.12 -20.62
CA ALA A 98 -17.46 27.89 -20.73
C ALA A 98 -16.92 26.90 -19.68
N GLY A 99 -17.51 26.92 -18.47
CA GLY A 99 -17.17 25.96 -17.42
C GLY A 99 -17.53 24.51 -17.74
N PHE A 100 -18.46 24.26 -18.66
CA PHE A 100 -18.79 22.92 -19.14
C PHE A 100 -17.75 22.44 -20.16
N THR A 101 -17.35 23.31 -21.10
CA THR A 101 -16.43 22.97 -22.20
C THR A 101 -14.97 22.90 -21.78
N SER A 102 -14.60 23.54 -20.67
CA SER A 102 -13.22 23.53 -20.13
C SER A 102 -12.87 22.34 -19.24
N GLN A 103 -13.76 21.35 -19.09
CA GLN A 103 -13.52 20.20 -18.23
C GLN A 103 -12.59 19.16 -18.86
N LYS A 104 -12.04 18.29 -18.03
CA LYS A 104 -11.26 17.14 -18.50
C LYS A 104 -12.20 15.95 -18.70
N PRO A 105 -12.18 15.30 -19.88
CA PRO A 105 -13.04 14.15 -20.12
C PRO A 105 -12.57 12.94 -19.31
N GLU A 106 -13.53 12.18 -18.80
CA GLU A 106 -13.30 10.92 -18.08
C GLU A 106 -13.88 9.74 -18.87
N SER A 107 -13.37 8.53 -18.62
CA SER A 107 -13.93 7.28 -19.15
C SER A 107 -13.85 6.23 -18.06
N ALA A 108 -14.98 6.01 -17.40
CA ALA A 108 -15.09 5.04 -16.32
C ALA A 108 -16.54 4.58 -16.13
N TYR A 109 -16.71 3.61 -15.24
CA TYR A 109 -18.00 3.07 -14.84
C TYR A 109 -18.73 3.98 -13.85
N SER A 110 -20.06 3.97 -13.93
CA SER A 110 -20.89 4.66 -12.95
C SER A 110 -20.81 3.95 -11.60
N THR A 111 -21.01 4.69 -10.52
CA THR A 111 -21.12 4.17 -9.16
C THR A 111 -22.38 4.71 -8.50
N ASP A 112 -22.77 4.14 -7.35
CA ASP A 112 -23.99 4.52 -6.61
C ASP A 112 -24.08 6.03 -6.26
N GLY A 113 -22.97 6.77 -6.34
CA GLY A 113 -22.93 8.22 -6.12
C GLY A 113 -22.47 9.06 -7.32
N ILE A 114 -22.05 8.46 -8.42
CA ILE A 114 -21.53 9.17 -9.60
C ILE A 114 -22.09 8.53 -10.86
N GLN A 115 -23.09 9.20 -11.45
CA GLN A 115 -23.61 8.86 -12.77
C GLN A 115 -22.67 9.42 -13.84
N ARG A 116 -22.17 8.55 -14.70
CA ARG A 116 -21.23 8.93 -15.76
C ARG A 116 -21.94 9.02 -17.10
N THR A 117 -22.43 10.22 -17.39
CA THR A 117 -23.16 10.54 -18.61
C THR A 117 -22.21 10.88 -19.76
N PRO A 118 -22.47 10.39 -21.00
CA PRO A 118 -21.73 10.82 -22.18
C PRO A 118 -21.73 12.34 -22.35
N TRP A 119 -20.59 12.88 -22.75
CA TRP A 119 -20.40 14.29 -22.99
C TRP A 119 -20.90 14.65 -24.39
N VAL A 120 -22.15 15.13 -24.44
CA VAL A 120 -22.79 15.71 -25.63
C VAL A 120 -22.89 17.23 -25.53
N TYR A 121 -23.48 17.89 -26.53
CA TYR A 121 -23.47 19.35 -26.70
C TYR A 121 -22.07 19.92 -26.93
N ILE A 122 -21.21 19.16 -27.58
CA ILE A 122 -19.82 19.53 -27.83
C ILE A 122 -19.54 19.67 -29.32
N THR A 123 -18.80 20.71 -29.68
CA THR A 123 -18.28 20.88 -31.05
C THR A 123 -17.05 20.01 -31.27
N GLN A 124 -16.68 19.75 -32.53
CA GLN A 124 -15.46 19.00 -32.84
C GLN A 124 -14.21 19.70 -32.25
N ARG A 125 -14.14 21.03 -32.33
CA ARG A 125 -12.99 21.80 -31.81
C ARG A 125 -12.85 21.70 -30.29
N GLU A 126 -13.97 21.72 -29.58
CA GLU A 126 -14.00 21.52 -28.14
C GLU A 126 -13.62 20.09 -27.77
N ALA A 127 -14.07 19.08 -28.54
CA ALA A 127 -13.69 17.68 -28.33
C ALA A 127 -12.18 17.45 -28.51
N ILE A 128 -11.56 18.05 -29.55
CA ILE A 128 -10.11 18.05 -29.74
C ILE A 128 -9.41 18.64 -28.50
N THR A 129 -9.82 19.84 -28.09
CA THR A 129 -9.25 20.54 -26.93
C THR A 129 -9.40 19.72 -25.64
N ALA A 130 -10.56 19.08 -25.46
CA ALA A 130 -10.84 18.25 -24.30
C ALA A 130 -9.90 17.03 -24.24
N CYS A 131 -9.67 16.34 -25.35
CA CYS A 131 -8.71 15.23 -25.41
C CYS A 131 -7.26 15.67 -25.19
N GLU A 132 -6.85 16.81 -25.77
CA GLU A 132 -5.50 17.36 -25.55
C GLU A 132 -5.26 17.69 -24.07
N SER A 133 -6.30 18.13 -23.34
CA SER A 133 -6.20 18.48 -21.91
C SER A 133 -5.80 17.32 -20.97
N ILE A 134 -5.91 16.08 -21.46
CA ILE A 134 -5.52 14.84 -20.74
C ILE A 134 -4.31 14.14 -21.39
N GLY A 135 -3.60 14.80 -22.30
CA GLY A 135 -2.46 14.22 -23.03
C GLY A 135 -2.85 13.14 -24.05
N ALA A 136 -4.08 13.21 -24.54
CA ALA A 136 -4.65 12.34 -25.57
C ALA A 136 -4.98 13.17 -26.82
N HIS A 137 -5.50 12.53 -27.86
CA HIS A 137 -6.06 13.18 -29.04
C HIS A 137 -7.48 12.67 -29.31
N LEU A 138 -8.28 13.46 -30.02
CA LEU A 138 -9.59 13.00 -30.50
C LEU A 138 -9.36 11.81 -31.44
N VAL A 139 -10.16 10.75 -31.32
CA VAL A 139 -9.99 9.54 -32.16
C VAL A 139 -9.92 9.94 -33.64
N THR A 140 -8.88 9.46 -34.31
CA THR A 140 -8.69 9.66 -35.76
C THR A 140 -9.52 8.66 -36.57
N MET A 141 -9.73 8.96 -37.85
CA MET A 141 -10.37 8.08 -38.81
C MET A 141 -9.63 6.75 -38.91
N ALA A 142 -8.29 6.79 -38.99
CA ALA A 142 -7.46 5.58 -39.05
C ALA A 142 -7.66 4.69 -37.82
N GLU A 143 -7.72 5.29 -36.63
CA GLU A 143 -7.98 4.58 -35.37
C GLU A 143 -9.41 4.04 -35.30
N ALA A 144 -10.41 4.84 -35.65
CA ALA A 144 -11.80 4.42 -35.69
C ALA A 144 -12.01 3.23 -36.63
N GLN A 145 -11.41 3.28 -37.83
CA GLN A 145 -11.51 2.17 -38.78
C GLN A 145 -10.72 0.94 -38.35
N THR A 146 -9.61 1.13 -37.64
CA THR A 146 -8.89 0.02 -37.03
C THR A 146 -9.76 -0.72 -36.02
N ILE A 147 -10.49 0.02 -35.18
CA ILE A 147 -11.49 -0.55 -34.26
C ILE A 147 -12.60 -1.26 -35.04
N ASN A 148 -13.19 -0.59 -36.03
CA ASN A 148 -14.30 -1.15 -36.82
C ASN A 148 -13.91 -2.47 -37.51
N ARG A 149 -12.73 -2.54 -38.14
CA ARG A 149 -12.22 -3.77 -38.78
C ARG A 149 -11.96 -4.87 -37.77
N ASN A 150 -11.45 -4.53 -36.59
CA ASN A 150 -11.26 -5.51 -35.53
C ASN A 150 -12.62 -6.08 -35.11
N VAL A 151 -13.59 -5.22 -34.80
CA VAL A 151 -14.96 -5.57 -34.40
C VAL A 151 -15.66 -6.43 -35.45
N GLU A 152 -15.59 -6.06 -36.74
CA GLU A 152 -16.21 -6.76 -37.87
C GLU A 152 -15.80 -8.24 -37.95
N THR A 153 -14.57 -8.56 -37.55
CA THR A 153 -14.01 -9.90 -37.65
C THR A 153 -14.22 -10.78 -36.42
N GLN A 154 -14.84 -10.26 -35.35
CA GLN A 154 -15.08 -11.05 -34.14
C GLN A 154 -16.46 -11.70 -34.16
N ASN A 155 -16.52 -13.03 -34.20
CA ASN A 155 -17.77 -13.79 -34.23
C ASN A 155 -18.74 -13.45 -33.08
N VAL A 156 -18.23 -13.11 -31.90
CA VAL A 156 -19.04 -12.72 -30.72
C VAL A 156 -19.84 -11.42 -30.91
N ASN A 157 -19.50 -10.61 -31.91
CA ASN A 157 -20.26 -9.41 -32.27
C ASN A 157 -21.40 -9.70 -33.25
N TRP A 158 -21.52 -10.93 -33.74
CA TRP A 158 -22.51 -11.35 -34.71
C TRP A 158 -23.41 -12.46 -34.15
N PRO A 159 -24.69 -12.21 -33.83
CA PRO A 159 -25.62 -13.25 -33.35
C PRO A 159 -25.75 -14.45 -34.28
N TYR A 160 -25.54 -14.25 -35.59
CA TYR A 160 -25.72 -15.29 -36.62
C TYR A 160 -24.40 -15.72 -37.29
N GLY A 161 -23.27 -15.28 -36.74
CA GLY A 161 -21.94 -15.50 -37.31
C GLY A 161 -21.46 -14.37 -38.20
N ILE A 162 -20.15 -14.31 -38.40
CA ILE A 162 -19.46 -13.19 -39.07
C ILE A 162 -20.10 -12.87 -40.43
N GLY A 163 -20.51 -11.62 -40.60
CA GLY A 163 -21.09 -11.11 -41.84
C GLY A 163 -22.51 -11.60 -42.14
N GLN A 164 -23.16 -12.33 -41.22
CA GLN A 164 -24.50 -12.88 -41.43
C GLN A 164 -25.55 -12.07 -40.69
N GLN A 165 -26.64 -11.74 -41.40
CA GLN A 165 -27.79 -10.97 -40.93
C GLN A 165 -27.40 -9.60 -40.38
N CYS A 166 -26.96 -9.49 -39.12
CA CYS A 166 -26.55 -8.23 -38.49
C CYS A 166 -25.48 -8.40 -37.42
N MET A 167 -24.77 -7.29 -37.19
CA MET A 167 -23.89 -7.08 -36.04
C MET A 167 -24.63 -6.36 -34.91
N TYR A 168 -24.22 -6.57 -33.67
CA TYR A 168 -24.71 -5.76 -32.54
C TYR A 168 -24.31 -4.29 -32.71
N GLY A 169 -25.20 -3.36 -32.35
CA GLY A 169 -25.06 -1.95 -32.71
C GLY A 169 -25.07 -0.96 -31.55
N GLY A 170 -24.94 -1.41 -30.29
CA GLY A 170 -24.95 -0.51 -29.13
C GLY A 170 -26.37 -0.17 -28.62
N HIS A 171 -26.51 0.82 -27.74
CA HIS A 171 -27.82 1.28 -27.29
C HIS A 171 -28.59 2.01 -28.42
N VAL A 172 -29.65 1.42 -28.95
CA VAL A 172 -30.48 1.98 -30.04
C VAL A 172 -31.94 1.66 -29.76
N ASP A 173 -32.61 2.47 -28.95
CA ASP A 173 -34.00 2.27 -28.51
C ASP A 173 -35.02 3.18 -29.23
N GLY A 174 -34.54 4.03 -30.13
CA GLY A 174 -35.37 4.97 -30.88
C GLY A 174 -35.84 6.18 -30.09
N ASP A 175 -35.36 6.38 -28.85
CA ASP A 175 -35.63 7.60 -28.07
C ASP A 175 -34.42 8.54 -28.11
N PRO A 176 -34.53 9.71 -28.77
CA PRO A 176 -33.43 10.66 -28.90
C PRO A 176 -33.01 11.39 -27.62
N LEU A 177 -33.74 11.20 -26.52
CA LEU A 177 -33.40 11.73 -25.19
C LEU A 177 -32.88 10.65 -24.24
N SER A 178 -32.86 9.40 -24.68
CA SER A 178 -32.45 8.22 -23.90
C SER A 178 -30.98 7.92 -24.11
N PHE A 179 -30.09 8.92 -23.94
CA PHE A 179 -28.67 8.60 -23.88
C PHE A 179 -28.31 8.04 -22.50
N VAL A 180 -27.76 6.83 -22.48
CA VAL A 180 -27.59 6.05 -21.26
C VAL A 180 -26.23 6.32 -20.63
N THR A 181 -26.20 6.36 -19.30
CA THR A 181 -24.96 6.45 -18.53
C THR A 181 -24.09 5.19 -18.71
N ALA A 182 -22.81 5.30 -18.38
CA ALA A 182 -21.96 4.12 -18.23
C ALA A 182 -22.56 3.15 -17.20
N PRO A 183 -22.34 1.83 -17.35
CA PRO A 183 -22.91 0.81 -16.48
C PRO A 183 -22.41 0.91 -15.03
N THR A 184 -23.19 0.38 -14.08
CA THR A 184 -22.93 0.40 -12.62
C THR A 184 -22.49 -0.97 -12.07
N GLY A 185 -21.76 -0.99 -10.95
CA GLY A 185 -21.61 -2.18 -10.08
C GLY A 185 -20.73 -3.32 -10.60
N ASP A 186 -20.89 -4.55 -10.11
CA ASP A 186 -20.15 -5.75 -10.58
C ASP A 186 -20.66 -6.29 -11.94
N ASP A 187 -21.74 -5.69 -12.44
CA ASP A 187 -22.40 -6.09 -13.69
C ASP A 187 -21.68 -5.60 -14.95
N GLN A 188 -20.63 -4.79 -14.78
CA GLN A 188 -19.71 -4.26 -15.80
C GLN A 188 -19.12 -5.34 -16.74
N HIS A 189 -19.08 -6.59 -16.27
CA HIS A 189 -18.62 -7.75 -17.02
C HIS A 189 -19.69 -8.85 -17.19
N ASN A 190 -20.86 -8.68 -16.57
CA ASN A 190 -21.85 -9.74 -16.44
C ASN A 190 -23.15 -9.47 -17.21
N ASP A 191 -23.47 -8.20 -17.49
CA ASP A 191 -24.64 -7.84 -18.29
C ASP A 191 -24.27 -6.87 -19.42
N PRO A 192 -23.99 -7.38 -20.64
CA PRO A 192 -23.70 -6.54 -21.80
C PRO A 192 -24.96 -5.86 -22.40
N TYR A 193 -26.13 -6.06 -21.80
CA TYR A 193 -27.42 -5.52 -22.22
C TYR A 193 -27.99 -4.49 -21.23
N GLN A 194 -27.22 -4.00 -20.26
CA GLN A 194 -27.73 -3.05 -19.26
C GLN A 194 -28.46 -1.86 -19.86
N ASN A 195 -29.66 -1.59 -19.34
CA ASN A 195 -30.58 -0.54 -19.79
C ASN A 195 -31.10 -0.73 -21.23
N MET A 196 -30.95 -1.93 -21.80
CA MET A 196 -31.75 -2.38 -22.94
C MET A 196 -33.07 -2.97 -22.42
N ASN A 197 -34.09 -3.05 -23.26
CA ASN A 197 -35.38 -3.64 -22.89
C ASN A 197 -35.34 -5.18 -22.89
N GLU A 198 -34.98 -5.77 -21.74
CA GLU A 198 -34.77 -7.21 -21.52
C GLU A 198 -36.00 -8.12 -21.79
N ASN A 199 -37.22 -7.55 -21.79
CA ASN A 199 -38.49 -8.30 -21.84
C ASN A 199 -38.97 -8.75 -23.23
N ALA A 200 -38.25 -8.47 -24.31
CA ALA A 200 -38.73 -8.71 -25.68
C ALA A 200 -38.00 -9.85 -26.42
N THR A 201 -37.28 -10.69 -25.68
CA THR A 201 -36.62 -11.92 -26.13
C THR A 201 -37.51 -12.84 -26.97
N SER A 202 -38.83 -12.85 -26.77
CA SER A 202 -39.76 -13.77 -27.46
C SER A 202 -40.27 -13.29 -28.83
N ILE A 203 -40.42 -11.99 -29.05
CA ILE A 203 -41.08 -11.48 -30.26
C ILE A 203 -40.13 -11.51 -31.45
N ALA A 204 -38.90 -11.07 -31.27
CA ALA A 204 -38.07 -10.80 -32.42
C ALA A 204 -37.17 -12.03 -32.82
N GLN A 205 -37.03 -13.05 -31.94
CA GLN A 205 -36.44 -14.37 -32.22
C GLN A 205 -37.39 -15.15 -33.14
N SER A 206 -38.69 -14.86 -33.03
CA SER A 206 -39.72 -15.39 -33.91
C SER A 206 -39.74 -14.73 -35.30
N LEU A 207 -39.14 -13.54 -35.45
CA LEU A 207 -39.15 -12.75 -36.69
C LEU A 207 -37.82 -12.79 -37.47
N GLY A 208 -36.69 -13.14 -36.84
CA GLY A 208 -35.38 -13.21 -37.51
C GLY A 208 -34.94 -11.89 -38.13
N GLN A 209 -35.32 -10.75 -37.52
CA GLN A 209 -35.03 -9.41 -38.03
C GLN A 209 -33.94 -8.73 -37.21
N CYS A 210 -33.08 -7.98 -37.90
CA CYS A 210 -32.04 -7.18 -37.29
C CYS A 210 -32.60 -5.92 -36.62
N PRO A 211 -32.03 -5.47 -35.48
CA PRO A 211 -32.63 -4.41 -34.66
C PRO A 211 -32.68 -3.02 -35.35
N PHE A 212 -32.00 -2.86 -36.49
CA PHE A 212 -31.83 -1.56 -37.18
C PHE A 212 -32.73 -1.39 -38.42
N VAL A 213 -33.51 -2.42 -38.78
CA VAL A 213 -34.19 -2.52 -40.09
C VAL A 213 -35.49 -1.71 -40.15
N LEU A 214 -36.10 -1.39 -39.01
CA LEU A 214 -37.41 -0.72 -38.99
C LEU A 214 -37.25 0.80 -38.94
N SER A 215 -37.59 1.41 -40.08
CA SER A 215 -37.44 2.81 -40.46
C SER A 215 -38.16 3.80 -39.52
N ASP A 216 -37.54 4.97 -39.37
CA ASP A 216 -38.07 6.24 -38.84
C ASP A 216 -39.15 6.11 -37.73
N TYR A 217 -38.72 6.38 -36.48
CA TYR A 217 -39.57 6.41 -35.27
C TYR A 217 -40.89 7.18 -35.46
N THR A 218 -40.90 8.17 -36.36
CA THR A 218 -42.08 9.00 -36.66
C THR A 218 -43.17 8.28 -37.47
N THR A 219 -42.83 7.20 -38.18
CA THR A 219 -43.74 6.49 -39.11
C THR A 219 -44.01 5.03 -38.74
N SER A 220 -43.21 4.44 -37.85
CA SER A 220 -43.38 3.05 -37.42
C SER A 220 -44.50 2.87 -36.36
N PRO A 221 -45.30 1.78 -36.41
CA PRO A 221 -46.31 1.46 -35.40
C PRO A 221 -45.69 1.31 -33.99
N ALA A 222 -46.39 1.76 -32.95
CA ALA A 222 -45.89 1.72 -31.55
C ALA A 222 -45.43 0.33 -31.09
N THR A 223 -46.06 -0.74 -31.59
CA THR A 223 -45.71 -2.14 -31.30
C THR A 223 -44.38 -2.60 -31.93
N LEU A 224 -43.80 -1.81 -32.83
CA LEU A 224 -42.50 -1.99 -33.47
C LEU A 224 -41.52 -0.86 -33.08
N ARG A 225 -41.91 0.04 -32.17
CA ARG A 225 -41.01 1.09 -31.65
C ARG A 225 -40.09 0.56 -30.56
N ASP A 226 -40.47 -0.56 -29.94
CA ASP A 226 -39.65 -1.28 -28.98
C ASP A 226 -38.48 -2.04 -29.63
N ASN A 227 -38.02 -1.74 -30.84
CA ASN A 227 -37.08 -2.61 -31.59
C ASN A 227 -35.59 -2.53 -31.24
N GLY A 228 -35.20 -1.78 -30.20
CA GLY A 228 -33.84 -1.82 -29.64
C GLY A 228 -33.41 -3.17 -29.06
N VAL A 229 -34.33 -4.14 -29.05
CA VAL A 229 -34.36 -5.41 -28.32
C VAL A 229 -33.27 -6.40 -28.67
N TYR A 230 -32.66 -6.30 -29.85
CA TYR A 230 -31.54 -7.18 -30.23
C TYR A 230 -30.19 -6.54 -30.24
N SER A 231 -30.09 -5.28 -29.84
CA SER A 231 -28.79 -4.66 -29.77
C SER A 231 -28.14 -4.95 -28.42
N ARG A 232 -26.82 -5.10 -28.44
CA ARG A 232 -25.97 -5.25 -27.26
C ARG A 232 -25.13 -3.99 -27.15
N ARG A 233 -24.97 -3.46 -25.95
CA ARG A 233 -24.18 -2.24 -25.71
C ARG A 233 -22.69 -2.47 -25.90
N THR A 234 -22.24 -3.72 -25.91
CA THR A 234 -20.81 -4.05 -25.95
C THR A 234 -20.38 -4.65 -27.28
N LEU A 235 -19.18 -4.26 -27.71
CA LEU A 235 -18.45 -4.85 -28.83
C LEU A 235 -17.10 -5.37 -28.32
N TYR A 236 -16.76 -6.60 -28.68
CA TYR A 236 -15.52 -7.24 -28.28
C TYR A 236 -14.48 -7.16 -29.38
N LEU A 237 -13.22 -7.06 -28.96
CA LEU A 237 -12.06 -7.01 -29.82
C LEU A 237 -11.33 -8.36 -29.82
N SER A 238 -10.41 -8.54 -30.77
CA SER A 238 -9.54 -9.72 -30.85
C SER A 238 -8.67 -9.93 -29.61
N THR A 239 -8.47 -8.89 -28.80
CA THR A 239 -7.77 -8.94 -27.51
C THR A 239 -8.63 -9.51 -26.37
N GLY A 240 -9.92 -9.74 -26.62
CA GLY A 240 -10.93 -10.04 -25.58
C GLY A 240 -11.41 -8.79 -24.83
N ALA A 241 -10.83 -7.62 -25.10
CA ALA A 241 -11.27 -6.36 -24.50
C ALA A 241 -12.62 -5.92 -25.06
N MET A 242 -13.33 -5.11 -24.29
CA MET A 242 -14.72 -4.76 -24.53
C MET A 242 -14.88 -3.24 -24.63
N LEU A 243 -15.47 -2.77 -25.71
CA LEU A 243 -15.90 -1.39 -25.94
C LEU A 243 -17.39 -1.27 -25.67
N TRP A 244 -17.78 -0.23 -24.94
CA TRP A 244 -19.18 0.09 -24.67
C TRP A 244 -19.67 1.16 -25.63
N ASP A 245 -20.89 0.98 -26.15
CA ASP A 245 -21.67 1.93 -26.94
C ASP A 245 -20.96 2.51 -28.16
N TRP A 246 -19.92 1.83 -28.66
CA TRP A 246 -19.12 2.29 -29.79
C TRP A 246 -20.01 2.70 -30.97
N SER A 247 -21.05 1.95 -31.34
CA SER A 247 -21.95 2.27 -32.45
C SER A 247 -23.38 2.71 -32.06
N GLY A 248 -23.64 2.98 -30.78
CA GLY A 248 -24.98 3.27 -30.24
C GLY A 248 -25.12 4.71 -29.77
N ASN A 249 -26.03 4.92 -28.80
CA ASN A 249 -26.15 6.02 -27.82
C ASN A 249 -25.90 7.46 -28.32
N VAL A 250 -24.68 7.75 -28.74
CA VAL A 250 -24.16 9.07 -29.13
C VAL A 250 -23.26 8.89 -30.36
N GLY A 251 -23.45 9.74 -31.38
CA GLY A 251 -22.53 9.85 -32.50
C GLY A 251 -21.22 10.50 -32.04
N GLU A 252 -20.08 10.06 -32.56
CA GLU A 252 -18.78 10.47 -32.04
C GLU A 252 -17.99 11.25 -33.07
N TRP A 253 -17.60 12.48 -32.74
CA TRP A 253 -16.66 13.27 -33.54
C TRP A 253 -15.34 12.52 -33.75
N LEU A 254 -14.82 12.61 -34.96
CA LEU A 254 -13.46 12.22 -35.32
C LEU A 254 -12.59 13.47 -35.49
N ALA A 255 -11.27 13.30 -35.42
CA ALA A 255 -10.31 14.40 -35.50
C ALA A 255 -10.31 15.10 -36.87
N GLU A 256 -10.60 14.36 -37.93
CA GLU A 256 -10.48 14.84 -39.30
C GLU A 256 -11.69 15.65 -39.76
N THR A 257 -11.44 16.50 -40.75
CA THR A 257 -12.49 17.10 -41.58
C THR A 257 -12.42 16.49 -42.97
N CYS A 258 -13.57 16.36 -43.63
CA CYS A 258 -13.64 15.79 -44.94
C CYS A 258 -13.17 16.78 -46.02
N THR A 259 -12.67 16.25 -47.12
CA THR A 259 -12.53 16.99 -48.38
C THR A 259 -13.36 16.25 -49.44
N ASN A 260 -13.90 16.98 -50.40
CA ASN A 260 -14.69 16.48 -51.50
C ASN A 260 -13.79 16.28 -52.71
N ASN A 261 -14.06 15.24 -53.49
CA ASN A 261 -13.44 15.10 -54.80
C ASN A 261 -14.29 15.89 -55.82
N ALA A 262 -13.85 17.10 -56.19
CA ALA A 262 -14.60 17.98 -57.09
C ALA A 262 -14.86 17.38 -58.50
N SER A 263 -14.23 16.26 -58.88
CA SER A 263 -14.40 15.63 -60.21
C SER A 263 -15.51 14.58 -60.33
N GLY A 264 -16.24 14.24 -59.25
CA GLY A 264 -17.49 13.45 -59.32
C GLY A 264 -17.40 12.03 -59.90
N TYR A 265 -16.20 11.55 -60.20
CA TYR A 265 -15.93 10.18 -60.62
C TYR A 265 -14.60 9.75 -59.99
N GLY A 266 -14.65 8.66 -59.21
CA GLY A 266 -13.56 8.04 -58.48
C GLY A 266 -12.20 8.22 -59.14
N ALA A 267 -11.36 9.03 -58.51
CA ALA A 267 -9.93 8.95 -58.75
C ALA A 267 -9.47 7.67 -58.04
N PRO A 268 -8.76 6.74 -58.71
CA PRO A 268 -8.19 5.60 -58.01
C PRO A 268 -7.27 6.14 -56.92
N ALA A 269 -7.59 5.88 -55.67
CA ALA A 269 -6.70 6.19 -54.56
C ALA A 269 -5.41 5.37 -54.77
N THR A 270 -4.41 5.96 -55.41
CA THR A 270 -3.05 5.41 -55.38
C THR A 270 -2.57 5.55 -53.94
N PHE A 271 -2.48 4.43 -53.24
CA PHE A 271 -1.82 4.34 -51.93
C PHE A 271 -0.48 5.08 -51.99
N PRO A 272 -0.17 6.02 -51.07
CA PRO A 272 1.21 6.47 -50.91
C PRO A 272 1.95 5.36 -50.18
N SER A 273 2.88 4.72 -50.88
CA SER A 273 3.86 3.81 -50.31
C SER A 273 5.04 4.59 -49.73
N ASP A 274 4.81 5.53 -48.82
CA ASP A 274 5.86 6.15 -47.99
C ASP A 274 5.27 7.20 -47.04
N GLY A 275 5.91 7.31 -45.88
CA GLY A 275 5.37 7.94 -44.69
C GLY A 275 5.15 9.45 -44.76
N ALA A 276 4.30 9.91 -43.84
CA ALA A 276 4.15 11.29 -43.41
C ALA A 276 3.94 12.31 -44.56
N GLY A 277 2.70 12.40 -45.04
CA GLY A 277 2.22 13.49 -45.88
C GLY A 277 0.70 13.62 -45.79
N ASN A 278 0.23 14.80 -45.39
CA ASN A 278 -1.18 15.18 -45.41
C ASN A 278 -1.83 14.89 -46.78
N GLY A 279 -2.99 14.24 -46.81
CA GLY A 279 -3.91 14.31 -47.94
C GLY A 279 -4.40 13.00 -48.56
N GLY A 280 -5.04 12.11 -47.79
CA GLY A 280 -5.90 11.05 -48.34
C GLY A 280 -7.37 11.39 -48.10
N THR A 281 -7.95 12.31 -48.89
CA THR A 281 -9.15 13.07 -48.47
C THR A 281 -10.33 13.02 -49.44
N TYR A 282 -10.49 11.99 -50.26
CA TYR A 282 -11.62 11.96 -51.19
C TYR A 282 -12.82 11.24 -50.57
N PHE A 283 -13.77 12.02 -50.04
CA PHE A 283 -15.13 11.56 -49.85
C PHE A 283 -15.90 11.88 -51.13
N ASP A 284 -16.49 10.88 -51.76
CA ASP A 284 -17.20 11.04 -53.01
C ASP A 284 -18.43 11.93 -52.84
N PHE A 285 -18.53 12.91 -53.74
CA PHE A 285 -19.68 13.79 -53.91
C PHE A 285 -20.17 13.65 -55.34
N ASN A 286 -21.41 13.24 -55.52
CA ASN A 286 -22.04 13.14 -56.83
C ASN A 286 -23.38 13.88 -56.81
N PRO A 287 -23.47 15.08 -57.42
CA PRO A 287 -24.69 15.85 -57.48
C PRO A 287 -25.77 15.24 -58.40
N GLN A 288 -25.40 14.34 -59.32
CA GLN A 288 -26.33 13.60 -60.18
C GLN A 288 -26.95 12.38 -59.48
N ASP A 289 -26.23 11.75 -58.53
CA ASP A 289 -26.67 10.54 -57.80
C ASP A 289 -26.94 10.78 -56.30
N HIS A 290 -26.96 12.04 -55.85
CA HIS A 290 -27.19 12.48 -54.46
C HIS A 290 -26.18 11.96 -53.41
N ILE A 291 -24.98 11.55 -53.81
CA ILE A 291 -23.93 11.13 -52.86
C ILE A 291 -23.39 12.38 -52.16
N GLY A 292 -23.39 12.38 -50.82
CA GLY A 292 -22.97 13.51 -49.98
C GLY A 292 -24.06 14.54 -49.67
N ALA A 293 -25.28 14.36 -50.19
CA ALA A 293 -26.45 15.19 -49.85
C ALA A 293 -27.58 14.39 -49.16
N ALA A 294 -27.39 13.08 -48.99
CA ALA A 294 -28.28 12.16 -48.30
C ALA A 294 -27.52 10.93 -47.78
N TYR A 295 -28.12 10.17 -46.87
CA TYR A 295 -27.58 8.88 -46.41
C TYR A 295 -27.65 7.82 -47.51
N THR A 296 -26.49 7.28 -47.86
CA THR A 296 -26.26 6.30 -48.91
C THR A 296 -25.91 4.93 -48.33
N GLU A 297 -26.40 3.86 -48.96
CA GLU A 297 -26.08 2.49 -48.54
C GLU A 297 -24.67 2.07 -48.94
N TRP A 298 -24.00 1.29 -48.09
CA TRP A 298 -22.65 0.78 -48.37
C TRP A 298 -22.58 -0.18 -49.57
N THR A 299 -23.69 -0.82 -49.94
CA THR A 299 -23.78 -1.71 -51.11
C THR A 299 -23.85 -0.98 -52.44
N GLN A 300 -23.85 0.35 -52.44
CA GLN A 300 -23.88 1.09 -53.68
C GLN A 300 -22.59 0.85 -54.49
N PRO A 301 -22.71 0.59 -55.81
CA PRO A 301 -21.59 0.13 -56.64
C PRO A 301 -20.54 1.20 -56.91
N TYR A 302 -20.81 2.45 -56.54
CA TYR A 302 -19.91 3.59 -56.71
C TYR A 302 -19.12 3.93 -55.43
N LEU A 303 -19.39 3.30 -54.28
CA LEU A 303 -18.61 3.48 -53.05
C LEU A 303 -17.44 2.48 -52.93
N VAL A 304 -16.85 2.08 -54.05
CA VAL A 304 -15.95 0.92 -54.16
C VAL A 304 -14.46 1.24 -54.03
N ASP A 305 -14.12 2.51 -53.90
CA ASP A 305 -12.77 3.03 -53.73
C ASP A 305 -12.49 3.36 -52.26
N TYR A 306 -12.26 4.63 -51.90
CA TYR A 306 -11.85 5.00 -50.55
C TYR A 306 -12.89 4.60 -49.50
N GLU A 307 -14.16 4.76 -49.84
CA GLU A 307 -15.31 4.47 -49.00
C GLU A 307 -15.35 3.02 -48.57
N SER A 308 -15.43 2.05 -49.47
CA SER A 308 -15.50 0.63 -49.05
C SER A 308 -14.18 0.07 -48.52
N ILE A 309 -13.04 0.56 -49.01
CA ILE A 309 -11.73 0.00 -48.65
C ILE A 309 -11.31 0.51 -47.26
N THR A 310 -11.55 1.79 -46.99
CA THR A 310 -11.08 2.47 -45.78
C THR A 310 -12.20 2.76 -44.79
N LEU A 311 -13.32 3.36 -45.24
CA LEU A 311 -14.34 3.91 -44.34
C LEU A 311 -15.49 2.95 -43.98
N GLY A 312 -15.81 2.02 -44.87
CA GLY A 312 -17.02 1.22 -44.83
C GLY A 312 -16.77 -0.23 -44.47
N PRO A 313 -17.84 -1.01 -44.24
CA PRO A 313 -17.72 -2.46 -44.17
C PRO A 313 -17.17 -2.98 -45.50
N ARG A 314 -16.62 -4.20 -45.53
CA ARG A 314 -16.18 -4.75 -46.82
C ARG A 314 -17.38 -4.75 -47.79
N ASN A 315 -17.19 -4.27 -49.02
CA ASN A 315 -18.25 -4.09 -50.04
C ASN A 315 -18.33 -5.31 -50.97
N PRO A 316 -19.53 -5.82 -51.32
CA PRO A 316 -19.71 -7.00 -52.19
C PRO A 316 -19.17 -6.85 -53.62
N ALA A 317 -18.91 -5.63 -54.09
CA ALA A 317 -18.19 -5.40 -55.34
C ALA A 317 -16.69 -5.78 -55.25
N LEU A 318 -16.16 -5.96 -54.03
CA LEU A 318 -14.84 -6.52 -53.78
C LEU A 318 -14.94 -8.04 -53.59
N ALA A 319 -14.14 -8.79 -54.36
CA ALA A 319 -14.15 -10.25 -54.31
C ALA A 319 -13.86 -10.79 -52.89
N GLY A 320 -14.72 -11.69 -52.40
CA GLY A 320 -14.60 -12.29 -51.07
C GLY A 320 -15.20 -11.48 -49.92
N SER A 321 -15.94 -10.41 -50.22
CA SER A 321 -16.63 -9.59 -49.23
C SER A 321 -18.08 -10.02 -48.97
N ALA A 322 -18.56 -9.80 -47.74
CA ALA A 322 -19.98 -9.84 -47.41
C ALA A 322 -20.71 -8.60 -47.98
N ALA A 323 -21.99 -8.75 -48.31
CA ALA A 323 -22.85 -7.68 -48.84
C ALA A 323 -23.50 -6.84 -47.72
N LEU A 324 -22.69 -6.25 -46.84
CA LEU A 324 -23.20 -5.57 -45.63
C LEU A 324 -23.81 -4.20 -45.98
N ASN A 325 -25.00 -3.94 -45.45
CA ASN A 325 -25.75 -2.67 -45.61
C ASN A 325 -26.45 -2.28 -44.30
N SER A 326 -27.25 -1.22 -44.30
CA SER A 326 -27.98 -0.78 -43.10
C SER A 326 -28.87 -1.86 -42.48
N SER A 327 -29.42 -2.78 -43.27
CA SER A 327 -30.17 -3.94 -42.75
C SER A 327 -29.29 -4.91 -41.95
N SER A 328 -27.97 -4.87 -42.15
CA SER A 328 -26.97 -5.58 -41.37
C SER A 328 -26.47 -4.83 -40.13
N GLY A 329 -27.03 -3.67 -39.81
CA GLY A 329 -26.66 -2.91 -38.61
C GLY A 329 -25.28 -2.26 -38.66
N VAL A 330 -24.68 -2.19 -39.85
CA VAL A 330 -23.39 -1.52 -40.05
C VAL A 330 -23.53 -0.02 -40.28
N GLY A 331 -24.76 0.49 -40.39
CA GLY A 331 -25.06 1.89 -40.64
C GLY A 331 -24.95 2.27 -42.12
N LYS A 332 -24.93 3.58 -42.38
CA LYS A 332 -24.89 4.19 -43.72
C LYS A 332 -23.79 5.23 -43.84
N TYR A 333 -23.51 5.63 -45.09
CA TYR A 333 -22.53 6.64 -45.44
C TYR A 333 -23.20 7.97 -45.81
N TRP A 334 -22.74 9.08 -45.23
CA TRP A 334 -23.02 10.42 -45.72
C TRP A 334 -21.69 11.12 -46.06
N GLY A 335 -21.42 11.25 -47.37
CA GLY A 335 -20.18 11.81 -47.90
C GLY A 335 -20.02 13.33 -47.76
N CYS A 336 -18.87 13.84 -48.16
CA CYS A 336 -18.50 15.24 -47.97
C CYS A 336 -19.14 16.14 -49.02
N TYR A 337 -20.20 16.86 -48.65
CA TYR A 337 -20.78 17.89 -49.52
C TYR A 337 -19.85 19.10 -49.68
N THR A 338 -19.28 19.56 -48.57
CA THR A 338 -18.47 20.77 -48.48
C THR A 338 -17.15 20.47 -47.78
N ASN A 339 -16.04 20.92 -48.37
CA ASN A 339 -14.71 20.83 -47.77
C ASN A 339 -14.67 21.43 -46.37
N GLY A 340 -14.00 20.74 -45.45
CA GLY A 340 -13.82 21.20 -44.08
C GLY A 340 -14.99 20.87 -43.15
N TYR A 341 -16.00 20.11 -43.62
CA TYR A 341 -17.01 19.55 -42.72
C TYR A 341 -16.38 18.51 -41.79
N ALA A 342 -16.76 18.56 -40.52
CA ALA A 342 -16.32 17.62 -39.51
C ALA A 342 -16.98 16.27 -39.74
N VAL A 343 -16.24 15.21 -39.43
CA VAL A 343 -16.75 13.85 -39.56
C VAL A 343 -17.12 13.32 -38.18
N TYR A 344 -18.30 12.74 -38.06
CA TYR A 344 -18.65 11.91 -36.92
C TYR A 344 -19.07 10.51 -37.38
N ARG A 345 -18.98 9.56 -36.45
CA ARG A 345 -19.27 8.15 -36.68
C ARG A 345 -20.31 7.63 -35.70
N GLY A 346 -20.79 6.41 -35.94
CA GLY A 346 -21.53 5.66 -34.92
C GLY A 346 -23.02 5.97 -34.88
N GLY A 347 -23.59 6.11 -33.68
CA GLY A 347 -25.04 6.03 -33.51
C GLY A 347 -25.78 7.36 -33.65
N TYR A 348 -26.65 7.45 -34.66
CA TYR A 348 -27.74 8.41 -34.72
C TYR A 348 -28.95 7.79 -33.98
N ALA A 349 -29.09 8.02 -32.66
CA ALA A 349 -30.14 7.43 -31.79
C ALA A 349 -31.60 7.59 -32.32
N PHE A 350 -31.79 8.50 -33.29
CA PHE A 350 -33.06 8.85 -33.90
C PHE A 350 -33.49 7.93 -35.06
N LYS A 351 -32.55 7.25 -35.74
CA LYS A 351 -32.83 6.53 -37.00
C LYS A 351 -31.99 5.26 -37.08
N GLY A 352 -32.60 4.13 -36.71
CA GLY A 352 -31.92 2.82 -36.59
C GLY A 352 -31.01 2.46 -37.76
N SER A 353 -31.47 2.65 -39.01
CA SER A 353 -30.67 2.32 -40.20
C SER A 353 -29.46 3.23 -40.44
N ASN A 354 -29.41 4.39 -39.78
CA ASN A 354 -28.28 5.32 -39.83
C ASN A 354 -27.29 5.08 -38.69
N GLY A 355 -27.57 4.20 -37.72
CA GLY A 355 -26.63 3.83 -36.67
C GLY A 355 -25.85 2.57 -37.03
N GLY A 356 -24.58 2.51 -36.65
CA GLY A 356 -23.78 1.30 -36.81
C GLY A 356 -22.28 1.53 -36.72
N VAL A 357 -21.52 0.44 -36.61
CA VAL A 357 -20.04 0.48 -36.46
C VAL A 357 -19.38 1.26 -37.59
N PHE A 358 -19.90 1.10 -38.81
CA PHE A 358 -19.44 1.80 -40.01
C PHE A 358 -20.37 2.95 -40.42
N ASN A 359 -21.23 3.48 -39.55
CA ASN A 359 -21.89 4.74 -39.89
C ASN A 359 -20.86 5.87 -39.94
N MET A 360 -20.95 6.68 -40.99
CA MET A 360 -20.14 7.87 -41.18
C MET A 360 -21.01 9.01 -41.68
N ASP A 361 -20.80 10.19 -41.09
CA ASP A 361 -21.48 11.41 -41.48
C ASP A 361 -20.53 12.60 -41.51
N ALA A 362 -20.40 13.19 -42.70
CA ALA A 362 -19.57 14.36 -42.97
C ALA A 362 -20.42 15.54 -43.50
N SER A 363 -21.59 15.78 -42.89
CA SER A 363 -22.56 16.80 -43.33
C SER A 363 -22.58 18.10 -42.50
N HIS A 364 -21.77 18.19 -41.44
CA HIS A 364 -21.82 19.27 -40.47
C HIS A 364 -20.48 20.00 -40.34
N THR A 365 -20.48 21.28 -40.00
CA THR A 365 -19.22 22.01 -39.76
C THR A 365 -18.61 21.62 -38.41
N ALA A 366 -17.33 21.95 -38.20
CA ALA A 366 -16.66 21.77 -36.91
C ALA A 366 -17.25 22.57 -35.74
N ASN A 367 -18.18 23.50 -36.00
CA ASN A 367 -18.92 24.26 -34.99
C ASN A 367 -20.28 23.65 -34.63
N PHE A 368 -20.70 22.59 -35.31
CA PHE A 368 -21.95 21.92 -34.99
C PHE A 368 -21.86 21.28 -33.60
N ASN A 369 -22.91 21.43 -32.79
CA ASN A 369 -23.07 20.69 -31.55
C ASN A 369 -24.52 20.23 -31.40
N HIS A 370 -24.70 19.09 -30.74
CA HIS A 370 -26.03 18.54 -30.50
C HIS A 370 -26.06 17.65 -29.26
N ASN A 371 -27.25 17.41 -28.72
CA ASN A 371 -27.51 16.46 -27.64
C ASN A 371 -27.22 14.99 -27.96
N TYR A 372 -26.81 14.68 -29.20
CA TYR A 372 -26.51 13.32 -29.65
C TYR A 372 -25.12 13.17 -30.25
N VAL A 373 -24.31 14.23 -30.23
CA VAL A 373 -22.93 14.17 -30.72
C VAL A 373 -21.99 14.41 -29.55
N GLY A 374 -21.11 13.44 -29.33
CA GLY A 374 -20.05 13.41 -28.34
C GLY A 374 -18.74 12.99 -28.98
N PHE A 375 -17.89 12.28 -28.23
CA PHE A 375 -16.55 11.93 -28.69
C PHE A 375 -15.90 10.85 -27.81
N ARG A 376 -14.76 10.34 -28.28
CA ARG A 376 -13.79 9.59 -27.47
C ARG A 376 -12.39 10.10 -27.72
N CYS A 377 -11.54 9.93 -26.72
CA CYS A 377 -10.12 10.18 -26.86
C CYS A 377 -9.36 8.88 -27.13
N ALA A 378 -8.30 8.98 -27.92
CA ALA A 378 -7.29 7.97 -28.13
C ALA A 378 -5.91 8.52 -27.68
N LYS A 379 -4.99 7.62 -27.34
CA LYS A 379 -3.60 7.97 -27.01
C LYS A 379 -2.68 6.84 -27.41
N ALA A 380 -1.42 7.17 -27.67
CA ALA A 380 -0.39 6.16 -27.90
C ALA A 380 -0.27 5.22 -26.69
N VAL A 381 0.02 3.94 -26.93
CA VAL A 381 0.33 3.01 -25.85
C VAL A 381 1.64 3.44 -25.19
N ALA A 382 1.62 3.60 -23.87
CA ALA A 382 2.81 3.99 -23.12
C ALA A 382 3.86 2.88 -23.22
N SER A 383 5.09 3.25 -23.60
CA SER A 383 6.24 2.35 -23.56
C SER A 383 6.57 2.00 -22.12
N SER A 384 6.83 0.72 -21.85
CA SER A 384 7.18 0.25 -20.51
C SER A 384 8.30 -0.77 -20.55
N VAL A 385 9.06 -0.83 -19.45
CA VAL A 385 10.12 -1.81 -19.23
C VAL A 385 10.09 -2.25 -17.76
N SER A 386 10.40 -3.52 -17.52
CA SER A 386 10.65 -4.04 -16.18
C SER A 386 11.95 -4.85 -16.18
N LEU A 387 12.68 -4.76 -15.08
CA LEU A 387 13.91 -5.50 -14.85
C LEU A 387 13.99 -5.86 -13.36
N ASP A 388 14.23 -7.13 -13.08
CA ASP A 388 14.42 -7.63 -11.71
C ASP A 388 15.48 -8.74 -11.68
N ALA A 389 16.02 -8.99 -10.49
CA ALA A 389 16.86 -10.14 -10.19
C ALA A 389 16.15 -10.99 -9.13
N ASN A 390 15.79 -12.23 -9.49
CA ASN A 390 14.98 -13.13 -8.67
C ASN A 390 13.68 -12.47 -8.13
N GLY A 391 13.05 -11.60 -8.92
CA GLY A 391 11.85 -10.85 -8.51
C GLY A 391 12.13 -9.61 -7.67
N GLN A 392 13.39 -9.20 -7.47
CA GLN A 392 13.78 -8.06 -6.65
C GLN A 392 14.45 -6.94 -7.47
N SER A 393 14.25 -5.69 -7.06
CA SER A 393 14.90 -4.50 -7.65
C SER A 393 16.34 -4.28 -7.19
N SER A 394 16.80 -5.09 -6.22
CA SER A 394 18.19 -5.25 -5.82
C SER A 394 18.39 -6.64 -5.22
N LEU A 395 19.55 -7.26 -5.41
CA LEU A 395 19.83 -8.59 -4.87
C LEU A 395 21.24 -8.66 -4.28
N GLU A 396 21.38 -9.23 -3.09
CA GLU A 396 22.68 -9.59 -2.52
C GLU A 396 22.93 -11.08 -2.70
N ILE A 397 24.13 -11.46 -3.16
CA ILE A 397 24.50 -12.86 -3.42
C ILE A 397 25.85 -13.19 -2.78
N TYR A 398 26.08 -14.46 -2.43
CA TYR A 398 27.44 -14.91 -2.13
C TYR A 398 28.23 -15.05 -3.45
N ALA A 399 29.55 -14.86 -3.36
CA ALA A 399 30.41 -15.00 -4.54
C ALA A 399 30.28 -16.40 -5.15
N GLY A 400 29.84 -16.46 -6.41
CA GLY A 400 29.62 -17.70 -7.15
C GLY A 400 28.15 -18.17 -7.23
N ASP A 401 27.25 -17.57 -6.45
CA ASP A 401 25.81 -17.85 -6.56
C ASP A 401 25.28 -17.33 -7.90
N GLN A 402 24.34 -18.08 -8.47
CA GLN A 402 23.63 -17.68 -9.68
C GLN A 402 22.25 -17.11 -9.33
N TYR A 403 21.82 -16.12 -10.11
CA TYR A 403 20.49 -15.54 -10.04
C TYR A 403 19.90 -15.40 -11.44
N ALA A 404 18.57 -15.35 -11.51
CA ALA A 404 17.82 -15.06 -12.71
C ALA A 404 17.62 -13.55 -12.83
N LEU A 405 18.14 -12.97 -13.91
CA LEU A 405 17.82 -11.62 -14.35
C LEU A 405 16.60 -11.73 -15.27
N ASN A 406 15.46 -11.17 -14.88
CA ASN A 406 14.23 -11.21 -15.65
C ASN A 406 13.95 -9.82 -16.24
N TRP A 407 13.51 -9.78 -17.49
CA TRP A 407 13.15 -8.54 -18.15
C TRP A 407 11.84 -8.67 -18.94
N ASN A 408 11.15 -7.56 -19.08
CA ASN A 408 10.02 -7.42 -19.98
C ASN A 408 9.99 -6.01 -20.56
N SER A 409 9.38 -5.86 -21.73
CA SER A 409 9.13 -4.56 -22.35
C SER A 409 7.84 -4.60 -23.14
N SER A 410 7.22 -3.43 -23.32
CA SER A 410 5.99 -3.27 -24.10
C SER A 410 6.00 -1.93 -24.84
N SER A 411 5.44 -1.91 -26.05
CA SER A 411 5.30 -0.73 -26.92
C SER A 411 6.63 -0.01 -27.20
N VAL A 412 7.65 -0.80 -27.53
CA VAL A 412 9.02 -0.34 -27.80
C VAL A 412 9.51 -0.86 -29.16
N THR A 413 10.41 -0.13 -29.80
CA THR A 413 10.98 -0.45 -31.11
C THR A 413 12.33 -1.18 -31.02
N GLY A 414 13.05 -1.02 -29.90
CA GLY A 414 14.32 -1.69 -29.67
C GLY A 414 14.74 -1.60 -28.21
N CYS A 415 15.47 -2.61 -27.73
CA CYS A 415 15.89 -2.72 -26.33
C CYS A 415 17.34 -3.17 -26.21
N THR A 416 18.05 -2.55 -25.28
CA THR A 416 19.44 -2.87 -24.94
C THR A 416 19.56 -3.06 -23.44
N MET A 417 20.18 -4.18 -23.03
CA MET A 417 20.59 -4.41 -21.65
C MET A 417 22.06 -4.00 -21.52
N ALA A 418 22.33 -2.93 -20.77
CA ALA A 418 23.67 -2.54 -20.38
C ALA A 418 24.03 -3.13 -19.01
N TYR A 419 25.30 -3.40 -18.78
CA TYR A 419 25.80 -3.86 -17.48
C TYR A 419 27.12 -3.17 -17.11
N SER A 420 27.27 -2.90 -15.82
CA SER A 420 28.47 -2.36 -15.17
C SER A 420 28.86 -3.27 -14.01
N ARG A 421 29.99 -3.99 -14.13
CA ARG A 421 30.40 -5.07 -13.22
C ARG A 421 31.26 -4.56 -12.07
N THR A 422 31.03 -5.12 -10.89
CA THR A 422 31.82 -4.87 -9.67
C THR A 422 32.59 -6.10 -9.19
N ASP A 423 32.53 -7.22 -9.91
CA ASP A 423 33.17 -8.50 -9.56
C ASP A 423 34.66 -8.59 -9.93
N GLY A 424 35.23 -7.53 -10.49
CA GLY A 424 36.66 -7.42 -10.80
C GLY A 424 37.09 -8.09 -12.11
N TYR A 425 36.16 -8.65 -12.90
CA TYR A 425 36.44 -9.24 -14.20
C TYR A 425 36.24 -8.23 -15.35
N GLU A 426 37.05 -8.35 -16.41
CA GLU A 426 36.90 -7.57 -17.65
C GLU A 426 36.07 -8.33 -18.71
N PRO A 427 35.30 -7.63 -19.57
CA PRO A 427 35.10 -6.17 -19.58
C PRO A 427 34.18 -5.72 -18.44
N LYS A 428 34.54 -4.64 -17.75
CA LYS A 428 33.72 -4.06 -16.68
C LYS A 428 32.39 -3.50 -17.17
N GLU A 429 32.35 -3.00 -18.39
CA GLU A 429 31.15 -2.43 -19.01
C GLU A 429 30.83 -3.20 -20.28
N GLY A 430 29.55 -3.37 -20.57
CA GLY A 430 29.12 -3.94 -21.84
C GLY A 430 27.62 -3.90 -22.03
N TYR A 431 27.15 -4.42 -23.15
CA TYR A 431 25.72 -4.49 -23.44
C TYR A 431 25.38 -5.67 -24.36
N PHE A 432 24.10 -6.04 -24.36
CA PHE A 432 23.52 -6.96 -25.33
C PHE A 432 22.10 -6.55 -25.68
N TYR A 433 21.63 -6.96 -26.86
CA TYR A 433 20.27 -6.69 -27.29
C TYR A 433 19.30 -7.70 -26.69
N VAL A 434 18.14 -7.22 -26.28
CA VAL A 434 17.01 -8.08 -25.92
C VAL A 434 15.88 -7.85 -26.91
N THR A 435 15.11 -8.90 -27.19
CA THR A 435 13.98 -8.81 -28.11
C THR A 435 12.95 -7.82 -27.55
N PRO A 436 12.59 -6.75 -28.28
CA PRO A 436 11.58 -5.81 -27.83
C PRO A 436 10.20 -6.47 -27.76
N ASN A 437 9.33 -5.98 -26.87
CA ASN A 437 7.96 -6.46 -26.68
C ASN A 437 7.85 -7.94 -26.28
N ALA A 438 8.89 -8.49 -25.66
CA ALA A 438 8.94 -9.87 -25.20
C ALA A 438 9.52 -9.97 -23.79
N ALA A 439 8.90 -10.81 -22.97
CA ALA A 439 9.48 -11.21 -21.69
C ALA A 439 10.64 -12.19 -21.92
N GLY A 440 11.69 -12.05 -21.13
CA GLY A 440 12.85 -12.94 -21.17
C GLY A 440 13.50 -13.07 -19.80
N SER A 441 14.38 -14.07 -19.69
CA SER A 441 15.17 -14.32 -18.48
C SER A 441 16.53 -14.87 -18.86
N GLY A 442 17.54 -14.53 -18.08
CA GLY A 442 18.91 -15.03 -18.21
C GLY A 442 19.50 -15.31 -16.85
N THR A 443 20.36 -16.33 -16.75
CA THR A 443 21.04 -16.70 -15.51
C THR A 443 22.47 -16.16 -15.53
N THR A 444 22.88 -15.50 -14.45
CA THR A 444 24.24 -14.99 -14.28
C THR A 444 24.62 -15.00 -12.79
N GLY A 445 25.92 -14.91 -12.49
CA GLY A 445 26.45 -14.74 -11.12
C GLY A 445 27.33 -13.51 -10.97
N MET A 446 27.26 -12.59 -11.94
CA MET A 446 28.06 -11.37 -11.96
C MET A 446 27.44 -10.34 -11.02
N THR A 447 28.27 -9.62 -10.26
CA THR A 447 27.80 -8.49 -9.45
C THR A 447 27.99 -7.18 -10.20
N GLY A 448 27.12 -6.20 -9.94
CA GLY A 448 27.10 -4.95 -10.67
C GLY A 448 25.71 -4.39 -10.87
N ILE A 449 25.61 -3.39 -11.75
CA ILE A 449 24.34 -2.78 -12.15
C ILE A 449 23.97 -3.31 -13.53
N TYR A 450 22.72 -3.73 -13.69
CA TYR A 450 22.12 -4.00 -14.99
C TYR A 450 21.06 -2.93 -15.27
N THR A 451 21.10 -2.36 -16.46
CA THR A 451 20.15 -1.34 -16.90
C THR A 451 19.55 -1.74 -18.24
N LEU A 452 18.27 -2.07 -18.24
CA LEU A 452 17.49 -2.24 -19.46
C LEU A 452 17.05 -0.87 -19.94
N THR A 453 17.39 -0.52 -21.18
CA THR A 453 16.93 0.70 -21.85
C THR A 453 16.27 0.33 -23.16
N CYS A 454 15.04 0.79 -23.37
CA CYS A 454 14.32 0.59 -24.61
C CYS A 454 13.88 1.92 -25.22
N VAL A 455 13.82 1.96 -26.54
CA VAL A 455 13.31 3.09 -27.31
C VAL A 455 11.82 2.87 -27.51
N GLY A 456 11.00 3.77 -26.99
CA GLY A 456 9.57 3.80 -27.19
C GLY A 456 9.17 4.18 -28.61
N ASN A 457 7.91 3.92 -28.97
CA ASN A 457 7.36 4.25 -30.29
C ASN A 457 7.30 5.78 -30.55
N ASN A 458 7.39 6.59 -29.50
CA ASN A 458 7.50 8.05 -29.54
C ASN A 458 8.96 8.55 -29.58
N ASN A 459 9.92 7.66 -29.85
CA ASN A 459 11.37 7.89 -29.79
C ASN A 459 11.89 8.35 -28.41
N GLN A 460 11.14 8.13 -27.32
CA GLN A 460 11.60 8.38 -25.96
C GLN A 460 12.19 7.12 -25.33
N ASN A 461 13.22 7.26 -24.53
CA ASN A 461 13.82 6.13 -23.83
C ASN A 461 13.06 5.82 -22.53
N VAL A 462 12.78 4.55 -22.30
CA VAL A 462 12.30 4.01 -21.02
C VAL A 462 13.33 3.04 -20.47
N SER A 463 13.63 3.15 -19.17
CA SER A 463 14.70 2.37 -18.55
C SER A 463 14.31 1.81 -17.18
N ALA A 464 14.84 0.63 -16.86
CA ALA A 464 14.76 0.00 -15.55
C ALA A 464 16.15 -0.52 -15.16
N SER A 465 16.49 -0.48 -13.87
CA SER A 465 17.79 -0.97 -13.39
C SER A 465 17.66 -1.86 -12.15
N VAL A 466 18.59 -2.80 -12.01
CA VAL A 466 18.75 -3.64 -10.81
C VAL A 466 20.22 -3.63 -10.38
N LEU A 467 20.43 -3.55 -9.06
CA LEU A 467 21.76 -3.59 -8.45
C LEU A 467 21.99 -4.95 -7.79
N ILE A 468 23.15 -5.55 -8.08
CA ILE A 468 23.58 -6.84 -7.53
C ILE A 468 24.86 -6.63 -6.74
N THR A 469 24.82 -6.90 -5.44
CA THR A 469 25.97 -6.75 -4.53
C THR A 469 26.46 -8.10 -4.03
N ALA A 470 27.77 -8.21 -3.81
CA ALA A 470 28.33 -9.36 -3.13
C ALA A 470 28.14 -9.20 -1.62
N ILE A 471 27.59 -10.23 -0.97
CA ILE A 471 27.62 -10.33 0.50
C ILE A 471 29.09 -10.45 0.90
N ALA A 472 29.56 -9.52 1.74
CA ALA A 472 30.93 -9.54 2.22
C ALA A 472 31.18 -10.85 3.00
N PRO A 473 32.31 -11.54 2.78
CA PRO A 473 32.65 -12.69 3.61
C PRO A 473 32.72 -12.22 5.08
N PRO A 474 32.26 -13.05 6.04
CA PRO A 474 32.39 -12.72 7.44
C PRO A 474 33.87 -12.46 7.76
N PRO A 475 34.20 -11.47 8.60
CA PRO A 475 35.57 -11.18 8.95
C PRO A 475 36.24 -12.45 9.51
N PRO A 476 37.53 -12.70 9.18
CA PRO A 476 38.24 -13.86 9.69
C PRO A 476 38.19 -13.88 11.22
N PRO A 477 38.02 -15.06 11.86
CA PRO A 477 38.04 -15.14 13.31
C PRO A 477 39.38 -14.59 13.82
N PRO A 478 39.38 -13.73 14.84
CA PRO A 478 40.62 -13.22 15.42
C PRO A 478 41.48 -14.37 15.95
N PRO A 479 42.82 -14.26 15.86
CA PRO A 479 43.74 -15.26 16.43
C PRO A 479 43.43 -15.49 17.92
N PRO A 480 43.64 -16.71 18.46
CA PRO A 480 43.27 -17.03 19.83
C PRO A 480 43.94 -16.05 20.80
N SER A 481 43.11 -15.31 21.53
CA SER A 481 43.54 -14.35 22.54
C SER A 481 44.37 -15.08 23.60
N PRO A 482 45.57 -14.58 23.96
CA PRO A 482 46.37 -15.20 25.00
C PRO A 482 45.59 -15.21 26.33
N SER A 483 45.54 -16.36 27.00
CA SER A 483 44.73 -16.53 28.20
C SER A 483 45.21 -15.60 29.33
N SER A 484 44.26 -14.95 29.99
CA SER A 484 44.51 -14.18 31.22
C SER A 484 44.77 -15.11 32.40
N CYS A 485 45.52 -14.65 33.40
CA CYS A 485 45.70 -15.31 34.69
C CYS A 485 44.67 -14.79 35.69
N THR A 486 44.55 -15.45 36.85
CA THR A 486 43.72 -14.95 37.97
C THR A 486 44.59 -14.79 39.21
N PHE A 487 44.51 -13.63 39.88
CA PHE A 487 45.19 -13.35 41.15
C PHE A 487 44.22 -12.60 42.08
N ASP A 488 43.98 -13.15 43.27
CA ASP A 488 43.01 -12.61 44.25
C ASP A 488 41.62 -12.31 43.68
N GLY A 489 41.10 -13.22 42.85
CA GLY A 489 39.80 -13.07 42.20
C GLY A 489 39.76 -12.05 41.06
N GLN A 490 40.86 -11.35 40.77
CA GLN A 490 40.97 -10.41 39.64
C GLN A 490 41.67 -11.04 38.44
N THR A 491 41.23 -10.64 37.25
CA THR A 491 41.81 -11.06 35.98
C THR A 491 43.07 -10.25 35.67
N VAL A 492 44.18 -10.93 35.38
CA VAL A 492 45.45 -10.33 34.96
C VAL A 492 45.70 -10.72 33.51
N GLU A 493 45.63 -9.75 32.59
CA GLU A 493 45.85 -9.98 31.16
C GLU A 493 47.26 -10.54 30.85
N SER A 494 47.40 -11.35 29.79
CA SER A 494 48.71 -11.85 29.37
C SER A 494 49.65 -10.69 29.01
N GLY A 495 50.82 -10.64 29.65
CA GLY A 495 51.79 -9.54 29.60
C GLY A 495 51.67 -8.52 30.75
N ALA A 496 50.56 -8.51 31.49
CA ALA A 496 50.39 -7.65 32.66
C ALA A 496 51.07 -8.23 33.91
N SER A 497 51.42 -7.36 34.87
CA SER A 497 52.07 -7.75 36.12
C SER A 497 51.32 -7.21 37.34
N VAL A 498 51.33 -7.96 38.43
CA VAL A 498 50.74 -7.61 39.73
C VAL A 498 51.79 -7.68 40.83
N ILE A 499 51.63 -6.91 41.90
CA ILE A 499 52.48 -7.04 43.09
C ILE A 499 51.80 -8.03 44.05
N ALA A 500 52.54 -9.04 44.47
CA ALA A 500 52.10 -10.04 45.43
C ALA A 500 52.98 -9.98 46.67
N TYR A 501 52.40 -10.26 47.82
CA TYR A 501 53.04 -10.25 49.13
C TYR A 501 53.17 -11.67 49.66
N GLN A 502 54.26 -11.92 50.38
CA GLN A 502 54.56 -13.23 50.94
C GLN A 502 53.53 -13.66 52.02
N SER A 503 52.94 -12.69 52.74
CA SER A 503 51.95 -12.89 53.79
C SER A 503 50.94 -11.74 53.78
N ALA A 504 49.69 -12.00 54.19
CA ALA A 504 48.62 -11.00 54.28
C ALA A 504 48.73 -10.06 55.51
N SER A 505 49.54 -10.41 56.51
CA SER A 505 49.85 -9.51 57.63
C SER A 505 51.19 -9.85 58.29
N VAL A 506 51.79 -8.85 58.95
CA VAL A 506 53.03 -8.97 59.74
C VAL A 506 52.90 -8.26 61.11
N PRO A 507 53.64 -8.70 62.15
CA PRO A 507 53.57 -8.10 63.49
C PRO A 507 54.04 -6.63 63.53
N SER A 508 53.59 -5.91 64.57
CA SER A 508 54.00 -4.53 64.84
C SER A 508 55.53 -4.35 64.79
N GLY A 509 56.00 -3.45 63.94
CA GLY A 509 57.43 -3.18 63.72
C GLY A 509 58.12 -4.02 62.63
N SER A 510 57.40 -4.93 61.95
CA SER A 510 57.91 -5.69 60.80
C SER A 510 57.56 -5.02 59.45
N ILE A 511 58.17 -5.48 58.35
CA ILE A 511 57.96 -4.95 56.98
C ILE A 511 57.36 -6.04 56.08
N CYS A 512 56.38 -5.69 55.26
CA CYS A 512 55.78 -6.56 54.25
C CYS A 512 56.73 -6.81 53.06
N VAL A 513 57.08 -8.07 52.80
CA VAL A 513 57.92 -8.47 51.66
C VAL A 513 57.03 -8.71 50.44
N SER A 514 57.41 -8.12 49.29
CA SER A 514 56.66 -8.20 48.03
C SER A 514 57.51 -8.65 46.84
N GLU A 515 56.87 -9.25 45.84
CA GLU A 515 57.43 -9.59 44.54
C GLU A 515 56.49 -9.18 43.40
N GLN A 516 57.03 -8.92 42.21
CA GLN A 516 56.24 -8.67 41.00
C GLN A 516 55.98 -9.97 40.26
N ARG A 517 54.70 -10.30 40.00
CA ARG A 517 54.25 -11.50 39.29
C ARG A 517 53.70 -11.11 37.91
N THR A 518 54.21 -11.70 36.84
CA THR A 518 53.81 -11.42 35.46
C THR A 518 52.99 -12.58 34.90
N CYS A 519 51.86 -12.27 34.26
CA CYS A 519 51.05 -13.27 33.58
C CYS A 519 51.59 -13.54 32.18
N THR A 520 51.83 -14.80 31.83
CA THR A 520 52.20 -15.22 30.48
C THR A 520 51.29 -16.36 30.06
N ASN A 521 50.34 -16.09 29.16
CA ASN A 521 49.42 -17.07 28.56
C ASN A 521 48.77 -18.00 29.60
N GLY A 522 48.13 -17.43 30.61
CA GLY A 522 47.41 -18.15 31.67
C GLY A 522 48.28 -18.63 32.84
N MET A 523 49.60 -18.44 32.79
CA MET A 523 50.52 -18.81 33.87
C MET A 523 51.10 -17.57 34.56
N LEU A 524 50.84 -17.40 35.86
CA LEU A 524 51.32 -16.27 36.66
C LEU A 524 52.65 -16.62 37.34
N SER A 525 53.74 -15.91 37.00
CA SER A 525 55.09 -16.12 37.55
C SER A 525 55.15 -15.89 39.07
N GLY A 526 56.19 -16.36 39.77
CA GLY A 526 56.36 -16.13 41.22
C GLY A 526 55.57 -17.09 42.11
N SER A 527 55.67 -16.92 43.42
CA SER A 527 55.13 -17.82 44.45
C SER A 527 54.31 -17.13 45.55
N TYR A 528 54.36 -15.80 45.65
CA TYR A 528 53.67 -15.03 46.68
C TYR A 528 52.18 -14.95 46.37
N SER A 529 51.36 -15.21 47.39
CA SER A 529 49.93 -15.51 47.21
C SER A 529 49.01 -14.39 47.69
N SER A 530 49.51 -13.42 48.47
CA SER A 530 48.67 -12.38 49.08
C SER A 530 48.64 -11.12 48.21
N SER A 531 47.47 -10.54 47.95
CA SER A 531 47.32 -9.30 47.17
C SER A 531 47.64 -8.04 47.95
N SER A 532 47.63 -8.12 49.29
CA SER A 532 47.96 -7.04 50.21
C SER A 532 48.70 -7.59 51.44
N CYS A 533 49.30 -6.70 52.23
CA CYS A 533 49.93 -7.02 53.50
C CYS A 533 49.83 -5.84 54.47
N GLU A 534 49.40 -6.07 55.71
CA GLU A 534 49.23 -5.05 56.75
C GLU A 534 50.09 -5.30 58.01
N VAL A 535 50.58 -4.23 58.65
CA VAL A 535 51.36 -4.27 59.92
C VAL A 535 50.44 -4.03 61.12
N GLN A 536 50.48 -4.90 62.14
CA GLN A 536 49.56 -4.82 63.29
C GLN A 536 49.90 -3.69 64.34
N PRO A 537 48.89 -3.05 65.01
CA PRO A 537 49.07 -2.01 66.06
C PRO A 537 49.19 -2.54 67.52
N PRO A 538 49.64 -1.72 68.51
CA PRO A 538 49.87 -2.14 69.92
C PRO A 538 48.61 -2.19 70.83
N GLU A 539 48.59 -3.08 71.86
CA GLU A 539 47.41 -3.39 72.72
C GLU A 539 47.01 -2.33 73.77
N GLN A 540 45.69 -2.16 74.01
CA GLN A 540 45.05 -1.14 74.88
C GLN A 540 44.55 -1.71 76.24
N SER A 541 44.64 -0.95 77.36
CA SER A 541 44.23 -1.39 78.71
C SER A 541 42.70 -1.46 78.89
N LYS A 542 42.21 -2.32 79.80
CA LYS A 542 40.77 -2.64 80.01
C LYS A 542 40.22 -2.09 81.35
N GLY A 543 38.92 -1.80 81.39
CA GLY A 543 38.13 -1.47 82.58
C GLY A 543 36.77 -2.18 82.60
N VAL A 544 35.97 -1.98 83.66
CA VAL A 544 34.71 -2.73 83.87
C VAL A 544 33.52 -1.81 84.16
N ILE A 545 32.38 -2.06 83.52
CA ILE A 545 31.08 -1.47 83.90
C ILE A 545 30.28 -2.55 84.62
N GLN A 546 29.84 -2.26 85.83
CA GLN A 546 29.14 -3.22 86.71
C GLN A 546 27.93 -2.57 87.38
N GLY A 547 27.08 -3.38 88.03
CA GLY A 547 26.00 -2.88 88.88
C GLY A 547 24.76 -3.77 88.92
N TYR A 548 23.62 -3.22 89.36
CA TYR A 548 22.37 -3.95 89.55
C TYR A 548 21.17 -3.37 88.77
N LYS A 549 20.16 -4.20 88.55
CA LYS A 549 18.79 -3.82 88.15
C LYS A 549 17.86 -4.08 89.32
N VAL A 550 17.16 -3.06 89.80
CA VAL A 550 16.37 -3.13 91.04
C VAL A 550 14.97 -2.54 90.88
N ARG A 551 14.02 -3.08 91.64
CA ARG A 551 12.67 -2.54 91.77
C ARG A 551 12.59 -1.51 92.88
N MET A 552 11.86 -0.42 92.60
CA MET A 552 11.52 0.62 93.56
C MET A 552 10.08 0.48 94.08
N PRO A 553 9.82 0.88 95.35
CA PRO A 553 10.77 1.42 96.33
C PRO A 553 11.63 0.34 97.01
N GLY A 554 12.82 0.72 97.51
CA GLY A 554 13.66 -0.12 98.38
C GLY A 554 14.85 -0.82 97.71
N ASN A 555 15.15 -0.52 96.45
CA ASN A 555 16.23 -1.14 95.67
C ASN A 555 16.20 -2.68 95.71
N ASP A 556 15.03 -3.29 95.52
CA ASP A 556 14.86 -4.74 95.57
C ASP A 556 15.45 -5.42 94.31
N PRO A 557 16.54 -6.21 94.41
CA PRO A 557 17.14 -6.88 93.26
C PRO A 557 16.46 -8.22 92.91
N SER A 558 15.53 -8.70 93.74
CA SER A 558 14.96 -10.04 93.65
C SER A 558 13.80 -10.17 92.65
N ASN A 559 13.31 -9.04 92.12
CA ASN A 559 12.25 -9.06 91.12
C ASN A 559 12.74 -9.71 89.82
N ALA A 560 12.27 -10.93 89.55
CA ALA A 560 12.75 -11.76 88.44
C ALA A 560 12.60 -11.07 87.07
N THR A 561 11.52 -10.32 86.84
CA THR A 561 11.28 -9.63 85.56
C THR A 561 12.27 -8.49 85.33
N ILE A 562 12.61 -7.75 86.38
CA ILE A 562 13.60 -6.66 86.33
C ILE A 562 15.02 -7.22 86.28
N ALA A 563 15.33 -8.25 87.09
CA ALA A 563 16.63 -8.89 87.12
C ALA A 563 17.00 -9.50 85.75
N ALA A 564 16.02 -10.00 85.00
CA ALA A 564 16.22 -10.57 83.67
C ALA A 564 16.47 -9.55 82.54
N GLN A 565 16.28 -8.24 82.79
CA GLN A 565 16.50 -7.22 81.75
C GLN A 565 17.97 -7.19 81.29
N THR A 566 18.22 -6.99 80.00
CA THR A 566 19.58 -6.93 79.47
C THR A 566 20.16 -5.52 79.60
N VAL A 567 21.37 -5.41 80.14
CA VAL A 567 22.17 -4.17 80.09
C VAL A 567 23.14 -4.27 78.91
N THR A 568 23.17 -3.25 78.06
CA THR A 568 23.94 -3.25 76.82
C THR A 568 24.83 -2.01 76.74
N VAL A 569 26.10 -2.20 76.38
CA VAL A 569 27.02 -1.12 76.00
C VAL A 569 26.93 -0.91 74.50
N SER A 570 26.74 0.33 74.05
CA SER A 570 26.66 0.66 72.62
C SER A 570 27.89 0.18 71.86
N GLY A 571 27.68 -0.67 70.85
CA GLY A 571 28.74 -1.20 69.99
C GLY A 571 29.54 -2.36 70.58
N GLY A 572 29.09 -2.99 71.67
CA GLY A 572 29.84 -4.10 72.26
C GLY A 572 29.04 -5.00 73.20
N SER A 573 29.53 -5.16 74.42
CA SER A 573 29.10 -6.20 75.35
C SER A 573 27.72 -5.96 75.96
N SER A 574 27.00 -7.06 76.23
CA SER A 574 25.70 -7.05 76.93
C SER A 574 25.62 -8.16 77.96
N SER A 575 24.83 -7.97 79.02
CA SER A 575 24.61 -9.00 80.04
C SER A 575 23.21 -8.92 80.64
N THR A 576 22.62 -10.10 80.88
CA THR A 576 21.36 -10.27 81.62
C THR A 576 21.58 -10.57 83.10
N ALA A 577 22.83 -10.77 83.55
CA ALA A 577 23.15 -11.07 84.94
C ALA A 577 22.73 -9.92 85.89
N ASN A 578 22.48 -10.23 87.17
CA ASN A 578 22.16 -9.24 88.19
C ASN A 578 22.79 -9.66 89.54
N PRO A 579 23.96 -9.14 89.93
CA PRO A 579 24.68 -8.02 89.28
C PRO A 579 25.27 -8.38 87.92
N TYR A 580 25.48 -7.37 87.07
CA TYR A 580 26.16 -7.51 85.77
C TYR A 580 27.59 -6.97 85.83
N PHE A 581 28.45 -7.50 84.96
CA PHE A 581 29.83 -7.05 84.74
C PHE A 581 30.15 -7.10 83.25
N LEU A 582 30.58 -5.97 82.68
CA LEU A 582 30.88 -5.80 81.25
C LEU A 582 32.29 -5.23 81.12
N THR A 583 33.20 -5.95 80.46
CA THR A 583 34.57 -5.49 80.23
C THR A 583 34.62 -4.59 79.00
N VAL A 584 35.22 -3.42 79.14
CA VAL A 584 35.37 -2.41 78.08
C VAL A 584 36.80 -1.87 78.06
N SER A 585 37.17 -1.13 77.01
CA SER A 585 38.49 -0.47 76.96
C SER A 585 38.53 0.70 77.94
N ALA A 586 39.68 0.89 78.58
CA ALA A 586 39.92 2.06 79.43
C ALA A 586 40.20 3.30 78.56
N GLY A 587 39.86 4.49 79.09
CA GLY A 587 40.07 5.76 78.40
C GLY A 587 38.98 6.18 77.40
N ALA A 588 37.81 5.56 77.49
CA ALA A 588 36.70 5.81 76.58
C ALA A 588 35.38 6.09 77.32
N THR A 589 34.44 6.72 76.60
CA THR A 589 33.07 6.95 77.06
C THR A 589 32.12 5.99 76.35
N TYR A 590 31.21 5.41 77.10
CA TYR A 590 30.28 4.39 76.66
C TYR A 590 28.84 4.81 76.93
N THR A 591 27.93 4.57 75.99
CA THR A 591 26.50 4.68 76.27
C THR A 591 25.99 3.31 76.69
N VAL A 592 25.49 3.20 77.91
CA VAL A 592 24.95 1.97 78.48
C VAL A 592 23.45 2.10 78.63
N PHE A 593 22.69 1.11 78.18
CA PHE A 593 21.24 1.20 78.18
C PHE A 593 20.56 -0.12 78.52
N VAL A 594 19.33 0.02 79.01
CA VAL A 594 18.37 -1.08 79.23
C VAL A 594 17.13 -0.85 78.37
N PRO A 595 16.44 -1.92 77.94
CA PRO A 595 15.18 -1.77 77.23
C PRO A 595 14.09 -1.19 78.15
N LEU A 596 13.10 -0.53 77.54
CA LEU A 596 11.89 -0.10 78.24
C LEU A 596 11.13 -1.33 78.76
N LEU A 597 10.58 -1.21 79.97
CA LEU A 597 9.73 -2.25 80.57
C LEU A 597 8.34 -1.67 80.82
N SER A 598 7.33 -2.28 80.20
CA SER A 598 5.94 -1.82 80.30
C SER A 598 5.45 -1.79 81.75
N GLY A 599 4.77 -0.72 82.14
CA GLY A 599 4.30 -0.50 83.51
C GLY A 599 5.35 0.07 84.48
N TYR A 600 6.56 0.41 84.01
CA TYR A 600 7.61 1.00 84.84
C TYR A 600 8.19 2.30 84.22
N THR A 601 8.52 3.25 85.09
CA THR A 601 9.45 4.33 84.81
C THR A 601 10.85 3.88 85.24
N ILE A 602 11.86 4.17 84.42
CA ILE A 602 13.24 3.70 84.62
C ILE A 602 14.13 4.92 84.83
N GLY A 603 15.00 4.84 85.83
CA GLY A 603 16.12 5.75 86.02
C GLY A 603 17.38 5.02 86.44
N TYR A 604 18.48 5.75 86.63
CA TYR A 604 19.76 5.16 87.03
C TYR A 604 20.54 6.01 88.02
N THR A 605 21.49 5.36 88.69
CA THR A 605 22.53 6.00 89.52
C THR A 605 23.87 5.44 89.11
N LEU A 606 24.89 6.29 88.96
CA LEU A 606 26.19 5.94 88.42
C LEU A 606 27.31 6.52 89.29
N CYS A 607 28.29 5.69 89.66
CA CYS A 607 29.55 6.13 90.26
C CYS A 607 30.74 5.52 89.50
N VAL A 608 31.85 6.25 89.43
CA VAL A 608 33.11 5.77 88.86
C VAL A 608 34.08 5.50 90.01
N ASP A 609 34.73 4.34 89.99
CA ASP A 609 35.64 3.83 91.01
C ASP A 609 35.05 3.84 92.44
N SER A 610 33.72 3.73 92.55
CA SER A 610 32.96 3.70 93.80
C SER A 610 31.63 2.94 93.62
N THR A 611 31.09 2.38 94.69
CA THR A 611 29.81 1.62 94.71
C THR A 611 28.77 2.19 95.68
N THR A 612 29.03 3.36 96.28
CA THR A 612 28.25 3.88 97.43
C THR A 612 27.15 4.86 97.04
N CYS A 613 26.99 5.18 95.76
CA CYS A 613 26.14 6.29 95.29
C CYS A 613 24.66 5.91 95.06
N HIS A 614 24.25 4.67 95.31
CA HIS A 614 22.93 4.14 94.89
C HIS A 614 21.77 4.45 95.84
N THR A 615 21.99 5.32 96.83
CA THR A 615 20.95 5.98 97.64
C THR A 615 20.57 7.36 97.09
N ASN A 616 21.29 7.87 96.09
CA ASN A 616 20.97 9.13 95.42
C ASN A 616 19.67 9.03 94.62
N THR A 617 19.02 10.17 94.37
CA THR A 617 17.85 10.23 93.50
C THR A 617 18.21 9.75 92.08
N PRO A 618 17.52 8.72 91.54
CA PRO A 618 17.83 8.22 90.20
C PRO A 618 17.60 9.26 89.12
N THR A 619 18.55 9.37 88.18
CA THR A 619 18.38 10.16 86.95
C THR A 619 17.46 9.41 86.01
N LEU A 620 16.34 10.01 85.61
CA LEU A 620 15.36 9.35 84.75
C LEU A 620 15.92 9.12 83.34
N GLY A 621 15.66 7.93 82.81
CA GLY A 621 16.10 7.51 81.49
C GLY A 621 16.50 6.05 81.45
N THR A 622 16.45 5.48 80.25
CA THR A 622 16.88 4.10 79.96
C THR A 622 18.30 4.00 79.42
N SER A 623 19.04 5.12 79.36
CA SER A 623 20.42 5.18 78.90
C SER A 623 21.27 6.10 79.79
N ALA A 624 22.53 5.73 79.98
CA ALA A 624 23.51 6.40 80.82
C ALA A 624 24.83 6.49 80.06
N ASN A 625 25.49 7.65 80.10
CA ASN A 625 26.84 7.80 79.57
C ASN A 625 27.85 7.52 80.68
N VAL A 626 28.71 6.52 80.47
CA VAL A 626 29.67 5.98 81.44
C VAL A 626 31.08 6.22 80.93
N ILE A 627 31.91 6.90 81.71
CA ILE A 627 33.31 7.18 81.38
C ILE A 627 34.20 6.24 82.17
N ILE A 628 35.07 5.49 81.49
CA ILE A 628 36.13 4.69 82.13
C ILE A 628 37.47 5.44 81.98
N PRO A 629 38.10 5.88 83.08
CA PRO A 629 39.40 6.55 83.02
C PRO A 629 40.50 5.74 82.31
N THR A 630 41.48 6.41 81.71
CA THR A 630 42.67 5.77 81.11
C THR A 630 43.54 5.12 82.18
N GLY A 631 44.03 3.91 81.94
CA GLY A 631 44.86 3.17 82.89
C GLY A 631 44.33 1.76 83.14
N SER A 632 44.95 1.02 84.05
CA SER A 632 44.49 -0.31 84.47
C SER A 632 43.74 -0.24 85.80
N GLY A 633 42.65 -0.98 85.96
CA GLY A 633 41.99 -1.18 87.25
C GLY A 633 40.79 -0.28 87.53
N HIS A 634 40.34 0.53 86.57
CA HIS A 634 39.17 1.40 86.72
C HIS A 634 37.84 0.66 86.47
N TYR A 635 36.79 1.07 87.17
CA TYR A 635 35.43 0.57 86.97
C TYR A 635 34.35 1.65 87.14
N ALA A 636 33.16 1.38 86.63
CA ALA A 636 31.97 2.19 86.88
C ALA A 636 30.84 1.30 87.42
N ASP A 637 30.22 1.71 88.54
CA ASP A 637 29.08 1.05 89.16
C ASP A 637 27.78 1.79 88.81
N LEU A 638 26.89 1.13 88.06
CA LEU A 638 25.70 1.68 87.42
C LEU A 638 24.47 0.85 87.83
N TRP A 639 23.56 1.42 88.61
CA TRP A 639 22.32 0.74 89.00
C TRP A 639 21.13 1.32 88.25
N TRP A 640 20.28 0.43 87.73
CA TRP A 640 19.02 0.74 87.06
C TRP A 640 17.83 0.54 88.02
N HIS A 641 17.01 1.57 88.17
CA HIS A 641 15.90 1.67 89.12
C HIS A 641 14.55 1.69 88.40
N TYR A 642 13.71 0.69 88.65
CA TYR A 642 12.40 0.52 88.01
C TYR A 642 11.27 0.86 88.98
N THR A 643 10.50 1.92 88.72
CA THR A 643 9.38 2.38 89.55
C THR A 643 8.05 2.15 88.84
N LEU A 644 7.10 1.46 89.49
CA LEU A 644 5.82 1.08 88.87
C LEU A 644 4.95 2.32 88.54
N VAL A 645 4.31 2.35 87.36
CA VAL A 645 3.43 3.44 86.91
C VAL A 645 1.97 2.98 86.93
N THR A 646 1.09 3.72 87.60
CA THR A 646 -0.37 3.50 87.57
C THR A 646 -1.02 4.37 86.47
N PRO A 647 -1.78 3.81 85.49
CA PRO A 647 -2.31 4.57 84.34
C PRO A 647 -3.56 5.43 84.61
N LEU A 648 -3.81 6.46 83.77
CA LEU A 648 -4.91 7.47 83.88
C LEU A 648 -6.12 7.19 82.91
N PRO A 649 -7.32 7.75 83.15
CA PRO A 649 -8.53 7.61 82.28
C PRO A 649 -8.47 8.33 80.91
N THR A 650 -9.23 7.85 79.91
CA THR A 650 -9.44 8.51 78.60
C THR A 650 -10.88 8.37 78.05
N ALA A 651 -11.31 9.28 77.14
CA ALA A 651 -12.59 9.22 76.42
C ALA A 651 -12.54 9.84 74.99
N THR A 652 -13.44 9.42 74.10
CA THR A 652 -13.57 9.85 72.69
C THR A 652 -15.04 9.98 72.25
N LEU A 653 -15.34 10.91 71.33
CA LEU A 653 -16.65 11.14 70.70
C LEU A 653 -16.45 11.63 69.26
N THR A 654 -17.25 11.12 68.33
CA THR A 654 -17.25 11.46 66.90
C THR A 654 -18.66 11.60 66.36
N ALA A 655 -18.81 12.34 65.26
CA ALA A 655 -20.04 12.66 64.57
C ALA A 655 -19.92 12.26 63.10
N ASN A 656 -20.83 11.40 62.60
CA ASN A 656 -20.71 10.68 61.32
C ASN A 656 -19.32 10.07 61.06
N GLY A 657 -18.64 9.64 62.14
CA GLY A 657 -17.31 9.04 62.09
C GLY A 657 -16.13 10.02 62.06
N ALA A 658 -16.35 11.33 62.15
CA ALA A 658 -15.30 12.35 62.24
C ALA A 658 -15.43 13.20 63.51
N ASN A 659 -14.34 13.86 63.93
CA ASN A 659 -14.36 14.71 65.13
C ASN A 659 -15.20 15.98 64.92
N ASP A 660 -15.14 16.55 63.70
CA ASP A 660 -15.94 17.69 63.27
C ASP A 660 -16.57 17.39 61.91
N VAL A 661 -17.84 17.73 61.72
CA VAL A 661 -18.55 17.58 60.45
C VAL A 661 -19.38 18.83 60.17
N THR A 662 -19.36 19.29 58.92
CA THR A 662 -20.29 20.32 58.44
C THR A 662 -21.42 19.63 57.69
N ILE A 663 -22.66 19.92 58.09
CA ILE A 663 -23.87 19.41 57.45
C ILE A 663 -24.77 20.56 57.02
N ASN A 664 -25.66 20.30 56.07
CA ASN A 664 -26.68 21.26 55.70
C ASN A 664 -27.79 21.30 56.76
N ALA A 665 -28.47 22.45 56.87
CA ALA A 665 -29.55 22.63 57.83
C ALA A 665 -30.69 21.61 57.57
N GLY A 666 -30.96 20.76 58.57
CA GLY A 666 -31.98 19.71 58.51
C GLY A 666 -31.45 18.30 58.30
N GLU A 667 -30.15 18.12 58.05
CA GLU A 667 -29.52 16.79 58.00
C GLU A 667 -29.30 16.22 59.41
N TYR A 668 -29.42 14.90 59.55
CA TYR A 668 -29.16 14.21 60.82
C TYR A 668 -27.70 13.75 60.92
N VAL A 669 -27.15 13.78 62.13
CA VAL A 669 -25.79 13.34 62.44
C VAL A 669 -25.82 12.18 63.42
N THR A 670 -25.02 11.15 63.15
CA THR A 670 -24.86 9.97 64.01
C THR A 670 -23.65 10.17 64.91
N LEU A 671 -23.84 10.12 66.23
CA LEU A 671 -22.75 10.27 67.20
C LEU A 671 -22.27 8.90 67.72
N ASN A 672 -20.95 8.71 67.81
CA ASN A 672 -20.31 7.52 68.37
C ASN A 672 -19.25 7.90 69.40
N TRP A 673 -19.26 7.28 70.58
CA TRP A 673 -18.32 7.57 71.67
C TRP A 673 -17.79 6.32 72.40
N SER A 674 -16.66 6.45 73.09
CA SER A 674 -16.10 5.42 73.98
C SER A 674 -15.20 6.02 75.08
N SER A 675 -14.99 5.30 76.19
CA SER A 675 -14.04 5.67 77.25
C SER A 675 -13.35 4.45 77.85
N THR A 676 -12.12 4.62 78.36
CA THR A 676 -11.37 3.58 79.08
C THR A 676 -10.70 4.13 80.34
N ASN A 677 -10.62 3.29 81.38
CA ASN A 677 -10.05 3.62 82.69
C ASN A 677 -10.70 4.84 83.39
N ALA A 678 -11.86 5.30 82.92
CA ALA A 678 -12.72 6.26 83.60
C ALA A 678 -13.65 5.50 84.57
N ALA A 679 -13.81 6.03 85.78
CA ALA A 679 -14.62 5.43 86.83
C ALA A 679 -16.11 5.73 86.66
#